data_AF-A0A2M7RKH8-F1
#
_entry.id   AF-A0A2M7RKH8-F1
#
_cell.length_a   1.000
_cell.length_b   1.000
_cell.length_c   1.000
_cell.angle_alpha   90.00
_cell.angle_beta   90.00
_cell.angle_gamma   90.00
#
_symmetry.space_group_name_H-M   'P 1'
#
loop_
_entity.id
_entity.type
_entity.pdbx_description
1 polymer ?
#
loop_
_entity_poly.entity_id
_entity_poly.type
_entity_poly.pdbx_seq_one_letter_code
_entity_poly.pdbx_strand_id
1 'polypeptide(L)'
;MEQKKPKSTSQPPTPQVLLVFLVIALIVIIGAAAGIYFISQNENVNQNTNQNQNANQSTGFQNINGKVLCSENNDCPSNYSCVSVYAVSGEQEKLCVRNDALNVNSIVNENANINTNQAVNQNTNQSLNENTNTASPTSADWQAVTYQEGEHGLTFNLPADWSSYTETMGFLEGRNLISASTYEENKGSVSFSIAYYENNEPSFADWIDKKQALLEVEYQTLTASQQTISEIDAYVFEDQNDNPRHKFFYLERNGKVYQLEFGGDNLLYQESASVMDSIISSFRFIEVKEQLPVQAPVAKSAIGADQAYNLTVSWLDVPQDLNFNDPVLTDPNSYIIRRDYYKVGDVQNGRYQGMDLINILETPEGPAFSPTLYRVIYNPGEESFTYLEKYSADLSYLQYSFTYDVGAIIADLELPAEIDIPDSEVSLTEELYSENKLFSSIKNPAELFEDSALGKVFFDANQDCFVIETPDHLVKQYHLKLDFVDNFKEEDYLFGTSSLVPDIQWQDATTNTAEYTYNEPIGGCGTKNCHAIFTIDELGGEEALTVVGQTSKGDSIYEYQNQNNEVLESTYEYYYDPNAAGKLSYDEFIAAHPLFFWQDPFGHWVKFTKTTFMPTVECGKPVIYLYPEEKTEVNVRVDPKGGFSLTEPEYPENGWQVTAYPDGRLTDSKGNQYPYLFWEGRGINYTIPKQGFVVAKAQVKPFLSEKLIELGLNEKESAEFMDFWVPKMQDQPYYFVTFVNQAVFDQLAPLKVTPEPDTVIRVFMDYQPLAAPLSVEPLKISTPARKGFTVVEWGGALHR
;
A
#
# COMPACT_ATOMS: atom_id res chain seq x y z
N MET A 1 44.30 18.12 60.86
CA MET A 1 45.00 19.38 61.13
C MET A 1 45.46 19.95 59.80
N GLU A 2 44.97 21.14 59.48
CA GLU A 2 45.40 22.10 58.44
C GLU A 2 46.01 21.56 57.12
N GLN A 3 45.21 21.67 56.04
CA GLN A 3 45.73 21.76 54.67
C GLN A 3 46.04 23.22 54.34
N LYS A 4 47.23 23.48 53.78
CA LYS A 4 47.66 24.81 53.30
C LYS A 4 47.78 24.85 51.78
N LYS A 5 47.17 25.90 51.24
CA LYS A 5 47.26 26.42 49.86
C LYS A 5 48.68 26.90 49.47
N PRO A 6 48.96 26.99 48.16
CA PRO A 6 50.21 27.53 47.60
C PRO A 6 50.11 29.03 47.24
N LYS A 7 51.28 29.63 46.96
CA LYS A 7 51.46 31.00 46.44
C LYS A 7 52.11 30.98 45.05
N SER A 8 51.57 31.84 44.21
CA SER A 8 51.94 32.19 42.83
C SER A 8 53.26 32.97 42.72
N THR A 9 53.90 32.92 41.54
CA THR A 9 54.62 34.08 40.98
C THR A 9 54.48 34.12 39.45
N SER A 10 54.41 35.34 38.91
CA SER A 10 54.11 35.71 37.53
C SER A 10 55.12 36.74 36.99
N GLN A 11 55.32 36.75 35.66
CA GLN A 11 55.79 37.89 34.87
C GLN A 11 55.05 37.91 33.51
N PRO A 12 54.89 39.07 32.83
CA PRO A 12 53.83 39.31 31.84
C PRO A 12 54.27 39.05 30.38
N PRO A 13 53.36 38.71 29.43
CA PRO A 13 53.68 38.54 28.03
C PRO A 13 53.36 39.75 27.12
N THR A 14 53.84 39.63 25.88
CA THR A 14 54.14 40.58 24.79
C THR A 14 52.96 40.94 23.84
N PRO A 15 53.15 41.88 22.88
CA PRO A 15 52.09 42.58 22.11
C PRO A 15 51.16 41.77 21.21
N GLN A 16 51.37 40.46 21.02
CA GLN A 16 50.42 39.61 20.29
C GLN A 16 49.20 39.20 21.13
N VAL A 17 49.29 39.35 22.46
CA VAL A 17 48.16 39.16 23.38
C VAL A 17 47.17 40.33 23.32
N LEU A 18 47.64 41.55 22.95
CA LEU A 18 46.79 42.74 22.87
C LEU A 18 45.79 42.73 21.69
N LEU A 19 46.09 42.01 20.61
CA LEU A 19 45.20 41.93 19.45
C LEU A 19 44.03 40.96 19.67
N VAL A 20 44.26 39.88 20.44
CA VAL A 20 43.21 38.90 20.82
C VAL A 20 42.21 39.53 21.82
N PHE A 21 42.67 40.42 22.70
CA PHE A 21 41.79 41.16 23.62
C PHE A 21 40.88 42.19 22.92
N LEU A 22 41.30 42.75 21.78
CA LEU A 22 40.49 43.71 21.02
C LEU A 22 39.35 43.04 20.23
N VAL A 23 39.54 41.81 19.77
CA VAL A 23 38.48 41.04 19.09
C VAL A 23 37.44 40.50 20.08
N ILE A 24 37.88 40.06 21.27
CA ILE A 24 36.98 39.61 22.35
C ILE A 24 36.16 40.78 22.91
N ALA A 25 36.72 41.99 23.00
CA ALA A 25 35.99 43.17 23.44
C ALA A 25 34.88 43.62 22.47
N LEU A 26 35.02 43.37 21.15
CA LEU A 26 33.98 43.72 20.16
C LEU A 26 32.79 42.74 20.23
N ILE A 27 33.03 41.47 20.52
CA ILE A 27 31.98 40.44 20.68
C ILE A 27 31.16 40.67 21.96
N VAL A 28 31.80 41.18 23.03
CA VAL A 28 31.13 41.52 24.30
C VAL A 28 30.24 42.78 24.21
N ILE A 29 30.53 43.74 23.32
CA ILE A 29 29.68 44.93 23.14
C ILE A 29 28.42 44.61 22.33
N ILE A 30 28.48 43.68 21.38
CA ILE A 30 27.31 43.26 20.59
C ILE A 30 26.38 42.35 21.42
N GLY A 31 26.93 41.54 22.33
CA GLY A 31 26.15 40.76 23.31
C GLY A 31 25.41 41.57 24.39
N ALA A 32 25.81 42.83 24.65
CA ALA A 32 25.20 43.67 25.69
C ALA A 32 23.97 44.48 25.22
N ALA A 33 23.73 44.61 23.91
CA ALA A 33 22.54 45.27 23.36
C ALA A 33 21.30 44.36 23.31
N ALA A 34 21.48 43.04 23.35
CA ALA A 34 20.37 42.08 23.36
C ALA A 34 19.85 41.72 24.78
N GLY A 35 20.63 42.01 25.84
CA GLY A 35 20.31 41.64 27.23
C GLY A 35 19.50 42.66 28.04
N ILE A 36 19.36 43.92 27.57
CA ILE A 36 18.64 44.98 28.31
C ILE A 36 17.14 45.05 27.94
N TYR A 37 16.73 44.40 26.84
CA TYR A 37 15.31 44.38 26.43
C TYR A 37 14.45 43.40 27.27
N PHE A 38 15.08 42.44 27.98
CA PHE A 38 14.37 41.35 28.67
C PHE A 38 14.28 41.48 30.21
N ILE A 39 14.79 42.55 30.83
CA ILE A 39 14.81 42.70 32.30
C ILE A 39 14.17 44.03 32.77
N SER A 40 12.99 44.40 32.25
CA SER A 40 12.29 45.59 32.76
C SER A 40 10.78 45.49 32.97
N GLN A 41 10.16 44.31 32.88
CA GLN A 41 8.73 44.20 33.25
C GLN A 41 8.37 42.84 33.83
N ASN A 42 8.85 42.58 35.05
CA ASN A 42 7.99 41.96 36.05
C ASN A 42 8.60 42.14 37.44
N GLU A 43 8.30 43.26 38.10
CA GLU A 43 8.20 43.28 39.56
C GLU A 43 7.39 44.50 40.01
N ASN A 44 6.10 44.23 40.23
CA ASN A 44 5.43 44.47 41.50
C ASN A 44 5.11 45.92 41.96
N VAL A 45 3.79 46.12 42.07
CA VAL A 45 3.08 46.49 43.31
C VAL A 45 2.72 47.96 43.51
N ASN A 46 1.42 48.19 43.29
CA ASN A 46 0.47 48.98 44.10
C ASN A 46 0.89 50.38 44.57
N GLN A 47 0.27 51.41 43.98
CA GLN A 47 -0.49 52.42 44.75
C GLN A 47 -1.71 52.95 43.95
N ASN A 48 -2.91 52.62 44.45
CA ASN A 48 -4.24 53.20 44.14
C ASN A 48 -4.21 54.75 44.32
N THR A 49 -5.05 55.62 43.76
CA THR A 49 -6.50 55.54 43.48
C THR A 49 -6.94 56.84 42.74
N ASN A 50 -8.00 56.73 41.92
CA ASN A 50 -9.02 57.74 41.49
C ASN A 50 -9.05 57.99 39.96
N GLN A 51 -10.10 57.75 39.17
CA GLN A 51 -11.51 57.29 39.27
C GLN A 51 -11.93 57.07 37.79
N ASN A 52 -12.77 56.13 37.30
CA ASN A 52 -13.73 55.20 37.88
C ASN A 52 -13.96 53.99 36.94
N GLN A 53 -13.71 52.80 37.48
CA GLN A 53 -14.45 51.52 37.40
C GLN A 53 -15.30 51.17 36.16
N ASN A 54 -14.87 50.15 35.41
CA ASN A 54 -15.30 48.76 35.65
C ASN A 54 -14.29 47.78 35.06
N ALA A 55 -13.83 46.85 35.91
CA ALA A 55 -12.76 45.90 35.66
C ALA A 55 -13.33 44.51 35.31
N ASN A 56 -12.57 43.75 34.53
CA ASN A 56 -12.09 42.38 34.82
C ASN A 56 -11.31 41.91 33.58
N GLN A 57 -9.99 42.06 33.58
CA GLN A 57 -8.98 41.07 34.02
C GLN A 57 -8.72 39.97 32.98
N SER A 58 -7.49 40.00 32.49
CA SER A 58 -6.85 38.98 31.67
C SER A 58 -6.77 37.63 32.40
N THR A 59 -7.19 36.57 31.73
CA THR A 59 -6.56 35.26 31.84
C THR A 59 -5.37 35.22 30.88
N GLY A 60 -4.26 34.64 31.34
CA GLY A 60 -2.95 34.71 30.67
C GLY A 60 -2.88 33.85 29.41
N PHE A 61 -2.38 34.44 28.33
CA PHE A 61 -2.03 33.74 27.10
C PHE A 61 -0.61 33.17 27.21
N GLN A 62 -0.48 31.85 27.26
CA GLN A 62 0.79 31.14 27.07
C GLN A 62 0.81 30.59 25.64
N ASN A 63 1.67 31.17 24.79
CA ASN A 63 1.99 30.63 23.47
C ASN A 63 3.21 29.72 23.62
N ILE A 64 3.03 28.42 23.41
CA ILE A 64 4.11 27.43 23.36
C ILE A 64 4.07 26.86 21.93
N ASN A 65 5.15 27.07 21.17
CA ASN A 65 5.29 26.60 19.78
C ASN A 65 4.18 27.03 18.79
N GLY A 66 3.66 28.26 18.88
CA GLY A 66 2.68 28.79 17.92
C GLY A 66 1.22 28.39 18.19
N LYS A 67 0.97 27.64 19.27
CA LYS A 67 -0.37 27.23 19.73
C LYS A 67 -0.92 28.22 20.77
N VAL A 68 -2.18 28.63 20.63
CA VAL A 68 -2.89 29.46 21.64
C VAL A 68 -3.82 28.56 22.44
N LEU A 69 -3.50 28.30 23.70
CA LEU A 69 -4.33 27.48 24.59
C LEU A 69 -5.57 28.26 25.09
N CYS A 70 -6.67 27.56 25.33
CA CYS A 70 -7.92 28.11 25.86
C CYS A 70 -8.58 27.13 26.83
N SER A 71 -9.47 27.60 27.70
CA SER A 71 -10.32 26.73 28.53
C SER A 71 -11.77 26.76 28.05
N GLU A 72 -12.22 27.94 27.61
CA GLU A 72 -13.54 28.23 27.05
C GLU A 72 -13.44 29.25 25.89
N ASN A 73 -14.50 29.40 25.10
CA ASN A 73 -14.49 30.29 23.91
C ASN A 73 -14.13 31.74 24.23
N ASN A 74 -14.42 32.21 25.44
CA ASN A 74 -14.13 33.58 25.86
C ASN A 74 -12.62 33.83 26.06
N ASP A 75 -11.81 32.77 26.14
CA ASP A 75 -10.36 32.86 26.17
C ASP A 75 -9.76 33.09 24.78
N CYS A 76 -10.58 32.96 23.71
CA CYS A 76 -10.13 33.11 22.33
C CYS A 76 -10.46 34.49 21.74
N PRO A 77 -9.65 34.99 20.78
CA PRO A 77 -10.01 36.20 20.03
C PRO A 77 -11.37 36.05 19.35
N SER A 78 -12.06 37.18 19.09
CA SER A 78 -13.46 37.21 18.63
C SER A 78 -13.78 36.45 17.33
N ASN A 79 -12.77 36.09 16.55
CA ASN A 79 -12.86 35.28 15.34
C ASN A 79 -12.29 33.86 15.50
N TYR A 80 -12.13 33.38 16.72
CA TYR A 80 -11.62 32.05 17.06
C TYR A 80 -12.56 31.35 18.06
N SER A 81 -12.64 30.02 17.96
CA SER A 81 -13.33 29.15 18.91
C SER A 81 -12.33 28.28 19.64
N CYS A 82 -12.65 27.94 20.89
CA CYS A 82 -11.86 27.03 21.69
C CYS A 82 -12.19 25.58 21.32
N VAL A 83 -11.22 24.89 20.73
CA VAL A 83 -11.34 23.55 20.15
C VAL A 83 -10.52 22.56 20.95
N SER A 84 -11.06 21.37 21.21
CA SER A 84 -10.31 20.30 21.87
C SER A 84 -9.45 19.52 20.88
N VAL A 85 -8.18 19.32 21.20
CA VAL A 85 -7.18 18.52 20.47
C VAL A 85 -6.57 17.53 21.45
N TYR A 86 -6.40 16.27 21.05
CA TYR A 86 -5.96 15.23 21.96
C TYR A 86 -4.45 14.94 21.79
N ALA A 87 -3.71 14.96 22.90
CA ALA A 87 -2.34 14.49 22.95
C ALA A 87 -2.28 12.98 23.19
N VAL A 88 -1.13 12.37 22.90
CA VAL A 88 -0.82 10.94 23.05
C VAL A 88 -0.87 10.43 24.49
N SER A 89 -0.90 11.33 25.47
CA SER A 89 -1.12 10.98 26.89
C SER A 89 -2.60 10.80 27.25
N GLY A 90 -3.51 10.98 26.28
CA GLY A 90 -4.95 11.15 26.54
C GLY A 90 -5.30 12.52 27.16
N GLU A 91 -4.31 13.41 27.34
CA GLU A 91 -4.56 14.77 27.84
C GLU A 91 -5.20 15.61 26.74
N GLN A 92 -6.39 16.14 27.06
CA GLN A 92 -7.11 17.08 26.22
C GLN A 92 -6.42 18.44 26.28
N GLU A 93 -5.83 18.88 25.19
CA GLU A 93 -5.40 20.27 24.98
C GLU A 93 -6.55 21.04 24.33
N LYS A 94 -6.80 22.27 24.77
CA LYS A 94 -7.81 23.14 24.16
C LYS A 94 -7.14 24.32 23.51
N LEU A 95 -7.40 24.57 22.23
CA LEU A 95 -6.73 25.56 21.39
C LEU A 95 -7.70 26.55 20.75
N CYS A 96 -7.30 27.81 20.62
CA CYS A 96 -8.04 28.80 19.84
C CYS A 96 -7.81 28.58 18.34
N VAL A 97 -8.88 28.24 17.62
CA VAL A 97 -8.88 28.00 16.16
C VAL A 97 -9.78 29.01 15.47
N ARG A 98 -9.36 29.54 14.31
CA ARG A 98 -10.10 30.59 13.59
C ARG A 98 -11.44 30.04 13.08
N ASN A 99 -12.53 30.80 13.24
CA ASN A 99 -13.90 30.31 12.98
C ASN A 99 -14.19 29.95 11.52
N ASP A 100 -13.50 30.58 10.58
CA ASP A 100 -13.56 30.26 9.16
C ASP A 100 -12.86 28.95 8.79
N ALA A 101 -11.97 28.45 9.65
CA ALA A 101 -11.40 27.11 9.54
C ALA A 101 -12.32 26.00 10.10
N LEU A 102 -13.51 26.35 10.65
CA LEU A 102 -14.47 25.41 11.25
C LEU A 102 -15.75 25.20 10.40
N ASN A 103 -15.92 25.94 9.31
CA ASN A 103 -17.12 25.87 8.46
C ASN A 103 -16.91 24.92 7.28
N VAL A 104 -17.20 23.63 7.47
CA VAL A 104 -17.33 22.63 6.38
C VAL A 104 -18.73 21.99 6.34
N ASN A 105 -19.65 22.31 7.25
CA ASN A 105 -20.97 21.66 7.32
C ASN A 105 -22.14 22.64 7.50
N SER A 106 -22.75 23.08 6.38
CA SER A 106 -24.09 23.71 6.44
C SER A 106 -25.00 23.23 5.30
N ILE A 107 -25.62 22.06 5.47
CA ILE A 107 -26.93 21.75 4.88
C ILE A 107 -27.81 21.14 5.99
N VAL A 108 -28.91 21.83 6.33
CA VAL A 108 -29.89 21.40 7.33
C VAL A 108 -31.24 21.14 6.65
N ASN A 109 -31.82 19.99 6.99
CA ASN A 109 -33.11 19.43 6.56
C ASN A 109 -34.36 20.28 6.88
N GLU A 110 -35.40 20.15 6.04
CA GLU A 110 -36.82 20.16 6.47
C GLU A 110 -37.67 19.10 5.72
N ASN A 111 -38.09 18.08 6.48
CA ASN A 111 -39.40 17.38 6.53
C ASN A 111 -40.25 17.14 5.25
N ALA A 112 -40.58 15.86 4.95
CA ALA A 112 -41.91 15.25 5.23
C ALA A 112 -42.18 13.93 4.44
N ASN A 113 -42.33 12.84 5.19
CA ASN A 113 -43.43 11.86 5.14
C ASN A 113 -43.76 10.99 3.89
N ILE A 114 -43.82 9.68 4.18
CA ILE A 114 -44.84 8.67 3.76
C ILE A 114 -44.46 7.68 2.63
N ASN A 115 -44.12 6.48 3.10
CA ASN A 115 -44.64 5.15 2.74
C ASN A 115 -44.39 4.51 1.35
N THR A 116 -43.61 3.41 1.46
CA THR A 116 -43.95 2.02 1.13
C THR A 116 -43.94 1.53 -0.32
N ASN A 117 -43.25 0.39 -0.45
CA ASN A 117 -43.47 -0.77 -1.33
C ASN A 117 -42.88 -0.68 -2.73
N GLN A 118 -41.75 -1.36 -2.97
CA GLN A 118 -41.64 -2.80 -3.30
C GLN A 118 -42.11 -3.14 -4.73
N ALA A 119 -41.13 -3.52 -5.55
CA ALA A 119 -41.07 -4.71 -6.44
C ALA A 119 -40.19 -4.34 -7.66
N VAL A 120 -38.88 -4.63 -7.68
CA VAL A 120 -38.26 -5.94 -7.96
C VAL A 120 -38.83 -6.61 -9.21
N ASN A 121 -38.02 -6.67 -10.27
CA ASN A 121 -37.83 -7.79 -11.20
C ASN A 121 -36.67 -7.40 -12.15
N GLN A 122 -35.45 -7.89 -11.94
CA GLN A 122 -34.92 -9.16 -12.45
C GLN A 122 -34.84 -9.24 -13.99
N ASN A 123 -33.61 -9.47 -14.48
CA ASN A 123 -33.17 -10.32 -15.61
C ASN A 123 -32.28 -9.58 -16.62
N THR A 124 -30.96 -9.80 -16.61
CA THR A 124 -30.13 -10.96 -17.07
C THR A 124 -29.44 -10.61 -18.38
N ASN A 125 -28.11 -10.73 -18.34
CA ASN A 125 -27.17 -11.08 -19.41
C ASN A 125 -27.79 -11.58 -20.71
N GLN A 126 -27.29 -11.05 -21.83
CA GLN A 126 -26.87 -11.93 -22.92
C GLN A 126 -25.76 -11.29 -23.75
N SER A 127 -24.68 -12.07 -23.85
CA SER A 127 -23.51 -12.00 -24.70
C SER A 127 -23.82 -11.78 -26.19
N LEU A 128 -22.77 -11.47 -26.97
CA LEU A 128 -22.50 -11.98 -28.34
C LEU A 128 -21.15 -11.39 -28.81
N ASN A 129 -20.08 -12.19 -28.83
CA ASN A 129 -19.60 -13.01 -29.95
C ASN A 129 -18.68 -12.27 -30.93
N GLU A 130 -17.43 -12.73 -31.06
CA GLU A 130 -16.70 -12.63 -32.32
C GLU A 130 -16.14 -13.98 -32.77
N ASN A 131 -16.22 -14.18 -34.10
CA ASN A 131 -16.00 -15.43 -34.78
C ASN A 131 -14.77 -15.31 -35.69
N THR A 132 -13.79 -16.19 -35.43
CA THR A 132 -12.94 -16.91 -36.39
C THR A 132 -12.10 -16.13 -37.42
N ASN A 133 -10.78 -16.23 -37.27
CA ASN A 133 -9.92 -16.64 -38.37
C ASN A 133 -8.83 -17.61 -37.89
N THR A 134 -8.67 -18.69 -38.65
CA THR A 134 -7.90 -19.89 -38.33
C THR A 134 -6.42 -19.77 -38.67
N ALA A 135 -5.55 -19.87 -37.66
CA ALA A 135 -4.16 -20.32 -37.80
C ALA A 135 -3.74 -21.07 -36.52
N SER A 136 -3.12 -22.25 -36.69
CA SER A 136 -2.52 -23.06 -35.61
C SER A 136 -1.38 -22.30 -34.90
N PRO A 137 -1.06 -22.62 -33.63
CA PRO A 137 -0.19 -21.79 -32.80
C PRO A 137 1.27 -21.94 -33.23
N THR A 138 1.91 -20.85 -33.63
CA THR A 138 3.37 -20.76 -33.78
C THR A 138 3.88 -19.43 -33.27
N SER A 139 4.23 -19.40 -31.98
CA SER A 139 5.47 -18.92 -31.36
C SER A 139 5.15 -18.42 -29.96
N ALA A 140 4.95 -19.33 -29.00
CA ALA A 140 5.00 -18.93 -27.61
C ALA A 140 6.44 -18.47 -27.34
N ASP A 141 6.65 -17.19 -27.05
CA ASP A 141 7.88 -16.75 -26.43
C ASP A 141 7.96 -17.45 -25.07
N TRP A 142 9.09 -18.10 -24.78
CA TRP A 142 9.29 -18.84 -23.53
C TRP A 142 10.10 -17.99 -22.56
N GLN A 143 9.69 -17.99 -21.29
CA GLN A 143 10.42 -17.39 -20.18
C GLN A 143 11.06 -18.49 -19.31
N ALA A 144 12.29 -18.27 -18.86
CA ALA A 144 12.93 -19.15 -17.89
C ALA A 144 12.56 -18.70 -16.48
N VAL A 145 11.97 -19.59 -15.70
CA VAL A 145 11.70 -19.42 -14.28
C VAL A 145 12.84 -20.07 -13.50
N THR A 146 13.47 -19.33 -12.60
CA THR A 146 14.55 -19.82 -11.74
C THR A 146 14.20 -19.52 -10.30
N TYR A 147 14.30 -20.53 -9.44
CA TYR A 147 14.07 -20.42 -8.01
C TYR A 147 15.28 -20.92 -7.22
N GLN A 148 15.79 -20.09 -6.32
CA GLN A 148 16.99 -20.35 -5.53
C GLN A 148 16.88 -19.74 -4.13
N GLU A 149 16.12 -20.36 -3.23
CA GLU A 149 15.92 -19.88 -1.86
C GLU A 149 16.12 -21.04 -0.87
N GLY A 150 16.64 -20.76 0.32
CA GLY A 150 16.92 -21.78 1.32
C GLY A 150 17.85 -22.88 0.79
N GLU A 151 17.35 -24.13 0.77
CA GLU A 151 18.04 -25.31 0.21
C GLU A 151 17.49 -25.73 -1.17
N HIS A 152 16.61 -24.92 -1.76
CA HIS A 152 15.82 -25.24 -2.93
C HIS A 152 16.34 -24.50 -4.17
N GLY A 153 16.91 -25.25 -5.11
CA GLY A 153 17.40 -24.71 -6.38
C GLY A 153 16.76 -25.44 -7.55
N LEU A 154 15.89 -24.78 -8.30
CA LEU A 154 15.27 -25.32 -9.53
C LEU A 154 15.09 -24.27 -10.63
N THR A 155 14.96 -24.73 -11.86
CA THR A 155 14.60 -23.90 -13.02
C THR A 155 13.74 -24.67 -14.01
N PHE A 156 12.86 -24.00 -14.73
CA PHE A 156 12.02 -24.54 -15.80
C PHE A 156 11.57 -23.40 -16.72
N ASN A 157 11.15 -23.71 -17.94
CA ASN A 157 10.63 -22.73 -18.88
C ASN A 157 9.10 -22.77 -18.88
N LEU A 158 8.47 -21.60 -18.96
CA LEU A 158 7.03 -21.43 -19.16
C LEU A 158 6.76 -20.62 -20.43
N PRO A 159 5.61 -20.83 -21.09
CA PRO A 159 5.10 -19.86 -22.05
C PRO A 159 4.91 -18.48 -21.41
N ALA A 160 5.21 -17.40 -22.15
CA ALA A 160 5.10 -16.02 -21.67
C ALA A 160 3.65 -15.56 -21.42
N ASP A 161 2.69 -16.22 -22.06
CA ASP A 161 1.25 -15.98 -21.98
C ASP A 161 0.55 -16.78 -20.87
N TRP A 162 1.24 -17.73 -20.25
CA TRP A 162 0.73 -18.31 -19.00
C TRP A 162 0.81 -17.23 -17.92
N SER A 163 -0.30 -17.02 -17.20
CA SER A 163 -0.32 -16.21 -15.99
C SER A 163 0.49 -16.95 -14.93
N SER A 164 1.80 -16.78 -15.00
CA SER A 164 2.64 -16.86 -13.84
C SER A 164 2.38 -15.58 -13.06
N TYR A 165 1.90 -15.70 -11.84
CA TYR A 165 1.97 -14.59 -10.90
C TYR A 165 3.46 -14.33 -10.64
N THR A 166 4.14 -13.56 -11.49
CA THR A 166 5.57 -13.25 -11.33
C THR A 166 5.84 -12.55 -10.01
N GLU A 167 4.85 -11.85 -9.46
CA GLU A 167 4.88 -11.26 -8.12
C GLU A 167 4.80 -12.30 -6.99
N THR A 168 4.29 -13.52 -7.26
CA THR A 168 4.19 -14.62 -6.28
C THR A 168 4.96 -15.88 -6.69
N MET A 169 5.80 -15.84 -7.74
CA MET A 169 6.72 -16.93 -8.10
C MET A 169 7.97 -16.99 -7.21
N GLY A 170 7.78 -16.81 -5.89
CA GLY A 170 8.65 -17.38 -4.86
C GLY A 170 7.94 -18.62 -4.29
N PHE A 171 8.66 -19.58 -3.68
CA PHE A 171 7.91 -20.53 -2.85
C PHE A 171 7.37 -19.72 -1.68
N LEU A 172 6.07 -19.82 -1.47
CA LEU A 172 5.52 -19.46 -0.17
C LEU A 172 6.09 -20.48 0.82
N GLU A 173 7.09 -20.11 1.63
CA GLU A 173 7.72 -21.02 2.60
C GLU A 173 6.68 -21.66 3.57
N GLY A 174 5.48 -21.07 3.68
CA GLY A 174 4.33 -21.64 4.39
C GLY A 174 3.40 -22.58 3.59
N ARG A 175 3.46 -22.59 2.24
CA ARG A 175 2.63 -23.46 1.37
C ARG A 175 3.44 -24.44 0.51
N ASN A 176 4.77 -24.31 0.48
CA ASN A 176 5.67 -25.10 -0.36
C ASN A 176 5.17 -25.17 -1.82
N LEU A 177 4.85 -24.06 -2.49
CA LEU A 177 4.20 -24.10 -3.81
C LEU A 177 4.63 -22.97 -4.75
N ILE A 178 5.04 -23.32 -5.99
CA ILE A 178 5.06 -22.43 -7.17
C ILE A 178 3.84 -22.79 -8.03
N SER A 179 3.15 -21.81 -8.63
CA SER A 179 1.99 -22.06 -9.50
C SER A 179 1.96 -21.14 -10.73
N ALA A 180 1.52 -21.68 -11.86
CA ALA A 180 1.22 -20.96 -13.09
C ALA A 180 -0.07 -21.52 -13.70
N SER A 181 -0.82 -20.69 -14.42
CA SER A 181 -2.04 -21.16 -15.11
C SER A 181 -2.26 -20.46 -16.44
N THR A 182 -3.13 -21.03 -17.23
CA THR A 182 -3.73 -20.40 -18.42
C THR A 182 -5.21 -20.74 -18.47
N TYR A 183 -6.00 -19.86 -19.08
CA TYR A 183 -7.44 -19.99 -19.21
C TYR A 183 -7.88 -19.59 -20.61
N GLU A 184 -8.79 -20.38 -21.18
CA GLU A 184 -9.48 -20.04 -22.42
C GLU A 184 -11.00 -20.13 -22.20
N GLU A 185 -11.72 -19.07 -22.58
CA GLU A 185 -13.15 -18.82 -22.31
C GLU A 185 -14.10 -19.99 -22.66
N ASN A 186 -13.68 -20.89 -23.55
CA ASN A 186 -14.47 -22.04 -24.01
C ASN A 186 -13.81 -23.41 -23.77
N LYS A 187 -12.59 -23.44 -23.24
CA LYS A 187 -11.84 -24.69 -23.04
C LYS A 187 -11.49 -24.96 -21.58
N GLY A 188 -11.70 -23.97 -20.72
CA GLY A 188 -11.42 -24.05 -19.29
C GLY A 188 -10.00 -23.62 -18.97
N SER A 189 -9.42 -24.21 -17.92
CA SER A 189 -8.11 -23.84 -17.39
C SER A 189 -7.13 -25.00 -17.37
N VAL A 190 -5.84 -24.68 -17.47
CA VAL A 190 -4.74 -25.59 -17.14
C VAL A 190 -3.80 -24.89 -16.17
N SER A 191 -3.38 -25.60 -15.13
CA SER A 191 -2.40 -25.14 -14.17
C SER A 191 -1.17 -26.04 -14.15
N PHE A 192 -0.04 -25.46 -13.79
CA PHE A 192 1.20 -26.14 -13.44
C PHE A 192 1.62 -25.67 -12.06
N SER A 193 1.98 -26.60 -11.18
CA SER A 193 2.50 -26.26 -9.86
C SER A 193 3.67 -27.13 -9.44
N ILE A 194 4.52 -26.61 -8.56
CA ILE A 194 5.64 -27.33 -7.96
C ILE A 194 5.54 -27.21 -6.45
N ALA A 195 5.45 -28.32 -5.74
CA ALA A 195 5.48 -28.38 -4.30
C ALA A 195 6.65 -29.20 -3.74
N TYR A 196 6.98 -29.02 -2.46
CA TYR A 196 7.92 -29.92 -1.76
C TYR A 196 7.41 -30.41 -0.40
N TYR A 197 7.95 -31.55 0.02
CA TYR A 197 7.66 -32.23 1.28
C TYR A 197 8.95 -32.75 1.89
N GLU A 198 9.02 -32.72 3.22
CA GLU A 198 10.08 -33.44 3.95
C GLU A 198 9.91 -34.95 3.76
N ASN A 199 11.01 -35.64 3.42
CA ASN A 199 11.00 -37.10 3.39
C ASN A 199 11.24 -37.65 4.81
N ASN A 200 10.15 -37.82 5.56
CA ASN A 200 10.18 -38.41 6.89
C ASN A 200 10.12 -39.96 6.88
N GLU A 201 10.26 -40.58 5.70
CA GLU A 201 10.19 -42.02 5.51
C GLU A 201 11.58 -42.65 5.37
N PRO A 202 11.73 -43.98 5.59
CA PRO A 202 13.02 -44.65 5.49
C PRO A 202 13.65 -44.60 4.09
N SER A 203 12.84 -44.44 3.04
CA SER A 203 13.27 -44.29 1.66
C SER A 203 12.25 -43.52 0.83
N PHE A 204 12.66 -43.00 -0.33
CA PHE A 204 11.76 -42.39 -1.30
C PHE A 204 10.65 -43.34 -1.77
N ALA A 205 10.98 -44.63 -1.97
CA ALA A 205 9.98 -45.62 -2.37
C ALA A 205 8.88 -45.79 -1.29
N ASP A 206 9.25 -45.81 0.00
CA ASP A 206 8.28 -45.88 1.10
C ASP A 206 7.36 -44.65 1.14
N TRP A 207 7.92 -43.47 0.85
CA TRP A 207 7.16 -42.22 0.73
C TRP A 207 6.16 -42.30 -0.43
N ILE A 208 6.60 -42.79 -1.60
CA ILE A 208 5.75 -42.95 -2.78
C ILE A 208 4.61 -43.95 -2.51
N ASP A 209 4.87 -45.08 -1.86
CA ASP A 209 3.84 -46.07 -1.53
C ASP A 209 2.73 -45.45 -0.65
N LYS A 210 3.11 -44.62 0.33
CA LYS A 210 2.14 -43.89 1.17
C LYS A 210 1.36 -42.84 0.40
N LYS A 211 2.03 -42.06 -0.46
CA LYS A 211 1.38 -41.03 -1.27
C LYS A 211 0.43 -41.64 -2.29
N GLN A 212 0.81 -42.75 -2.93
CA GLN A 212 -0.06 -43.49 -3.84
C GLN A 212 -1.34 -43.95 -3.13
N ALA A 213 -1.23 -44.52 -1.93
CA ALA A 213 -2.41 -44.94 -1.17
C ALA A 213 -3.36 -43.78 -0.83
N LEU A 214 -2.85 -42.56 -0.64
CA LEU A 214 -3.66 -41.36 -0.45
C LEU A 214 -4.33 -40.92 -1.75
N LEU A 215 -3.58 -40.89 -2.86
CA LEU A 215 -4.13 -40.54 -4.17
C LEU A 215 -5.21 -41.52 -4.62
N GLU A 216 -5.09 -42.81 -4.33
CA GLU A 216 -6.11 -43.82 -4.68
C GLU A 216 -7.43 -43.66 -3.89
N VAL A 217 -7.41 -42.97 -2.74
CA VAL A 217 -8.64 -42.60 -2.02
C VAL A 217 -9.35 -41.45 -2.72
N GLU A 218 -8.60 -40.54 -3.33
CA GLU A 218 -9.10 -39.32 -3.96
C GLU A 218 -9.45 -39.52 -5.44
N TYR A 219 -8.64 -40.27 -6.18
CA TYR A 219 -8.72 -40.50 -7.63
C TYR A 219 -9.00 -41.97 -7.93
N GLN A 220 -10.23 -42.27 -8.37
CA GLN A 220 -10.69 -43.65 -8.61
C GLN A 220 -10.02 -44.34 -9.81
N THR A 221 -9.40 -43.57 -10.69
CA THR A 221 -8.81 -44.06 -11.96
C THR A 221 -7.37 -43.59 -12.14
N LEU A 222 -6.51 -43.90 -11.18
CA LEU A 222 -5.10 -43.53 -11.20
C LEU A 222 -4.24 -44.53 -12.00
N THR A 223 -3.37 -44.03 -12.87
CA THR A 223 -2.31 -44.81 -13.51
C THR A 223 -0.95 -44.43 -12.95
N ALA A 224 -0.06 -45.40 -12.76
CA ALA A 224 1.29 -45.19 -12.24
C ALA A 224 2.34 -45.56 -13.30
N SER A 225 3.36 -44.72 -13.45
CA SER A 225 4.49 -44.96 -14.34
C SER A 225 5.77 -44.31 -13.81
N GLN A 226 6.88 -44.48 -14.52
CA GLN A 226 8.16 -43.86 -14.19
C GLN A 226 8.71 -43.14 -15.42
N GLN A 227 9.34 -41.99 -15.19
CA GLN A 227 9.96 -41.18 -16.22
C GLN A 227 11.25 -40.59 -15.68
N THR A 228 12.29 -40.51 -16.50
CA THR A 228 13.49 -39.73 -16.15
C THR A 228 13.29 -38.30 -16.62
N ILE A 229 13.28 -37.36 -15.67
CA ILE A 229 13.25 -35.92 -15.91
C ILE A 229 14.65 -35.41 -15.61
N SER A 230 15.40 -35.02 -16.65
CA SER A 230 16.68 -34.34 -16.46
C SER A 230 17.69 -35.11 -15.62
N GLU A 231 17.86 -36.39 -15.94
CA GLU A 231 18.73 -37.34 -15.23
C GLU A 231 18.25 -37.74 -13.84
N ILE A 232 17.02 -37.40 -13.47
CA ILE A 232 16.41 -37.74 -12.19
C ILE A 232 15.20 -38.62 -12.44
N ASP A 233 15.15 -39.75 -11.75
CA ASP A 233 14.00 -40.65 -11.83
C ASP A 233 12.81 -40.05 -11.08
N ALA A 234 11.69 -39.98 -11.77
CA ALA A 234 10.42 -39.48 -11.27
C ALA A 234 9.34 -40.57 -11.28
N TYR A 235 8.55 -40.63 -10.22
CA TYR A 235 7.33 -41.42 -10.16
C TYR A 235 6.16 -40.57 -10.67
N VAL A 236 5.43 -41.09 -11.64
CA VAL A 236 4.37 -40.35 -12.32
C VAL A 236 3.02 -41.00 -12.04
N PHE A 237 2.07 -40.20 -11.57
CA PHE A 237 0.68 -40.62 -11.37
C PHE A 237 -0.25 -39.75 -12.21
N GLU A 238 -1.15 -40.38 -12.98
CA GLU A 238 -2.07 -39.66 -13.86
C GLU A 238 -3.49 -40.17 -13.68
N ASP A 239 -4.41 -39.26 -13.32
CA ASP A 239 -5.83 -39.56 -13.22
C ASP A 239 -6.48 -39.60 -14.61
N GLN A 240 -7.28 -40.63 -14.85
CA GLN A 240 -7.96 -40.88 -16.12
C GLN A 240 -9.41 -40.34 -16.16
N ASN A 241 -9.87 -39.61 -15.15
CA ASN A 241 -11.18 -38.97 -15.15
C ASN A 241 -11.31 -37.90 -16.25
N ASP A 242 -12.56 -37.60 -16.64
CA ASP A 242 -12.86 -36.70 -17.76
C ASP A 242 -12.89 -35.21 -17.41
N ASN A 243 -13.00 -34.78 -16.14
CA ASN A 243 -12.84 -33.37 -15.71
C ASN A 243 -12.94 -33.21 -14.17
N PRO A 244 -11.98 -32.58 -13.45
CA PRO A 244 -10.64 -32.15 -13.88
C PRO A 244 -9.66 -33.32 -14.02
N ARG A 245 -8.65 -33.14 -14.87
CA ARG A 245 -7.52 -34.08 -15.03
C ARG A 245 -6.34 -33.63 -14.20
N HIS A 246 -5.66 -34.59 -13.58
CA HIS A 246 -4.45 -34.35 -12.80
C HIS A 246 -3.32 -35.29 -13.22
N LYS A 247 -2.10 -34.73 -13.28
CA LYS A 247 -0.87 -35.50 -13.50
C LYS A 247 0.22 -35.01 -12.57
N PHE A 248 0.72 -35.94 -11.75
CA PHE A 248 1.71 -35.69 -10.72
C PHE A 248 3.04 -36.34 -11.09
N PHE A 249 4.13 -35.63 -10.87
CA PHE A 249 5.50 -36.14 -10.96
C PHE A 249 6.17 -35.94 -9.60
N TYR A 250 6.69 -37.00 -9.01
CA TYR A 250 7.40 -36.95 -7.74
C TYR A 250 8.88 -37.24 -7.97
N LEU A 251 9.75 -36.34 -7.51
CA LEU A 251 11.21 -36.44 -7.57
C LEU A 251 11.82 -36.27 -6.18
N GLU A 252 12.97 -36.87 -5.90
CA GLU A 252 13.69 -36.67 -4.64
C GLU A 252 15.03 -35.96 -4.86
N ARG A 253 15.34 -34.99 -3.99
CA ARG A 253 16.68 -34.40 -3.87
C ARG A 253 16.94 -34.01 -2.41
N ASN A 254 18.11 -34.38 -1.89
CA ASN A 254 18.60 -34.00 -0.56
C ASN A 254 17.60 -34.28 0.59
N GLY A 255 16.88 -35.40 0.55
CA GLY A 255 15.92 -35.78 1.60
C GLY A 255 14.58 -35.03 1.53
N LYS A 256 14.32 -34.31 0.43
CA LYS A 256 13.02 -33.67 0.14
C LYS A 256 12.40 -34.26 -1.11
N VAL A 257 11.07 -34.39 -1.10
CA VAL A 257 10.29 -34.85 -2.25
C VAL A 257 9.62 -33.65 -2.90
N TYR A 258 9.84 -33.48 -4.20
CA TYR A 258 9.25 -32.43 -5.04
C TYR A 258 8.10 -33.02 -5.85
N GLN A 259 6.92 -32.41 -5.79
CA GLN A 259 5.73 -32.74 -6.57
C GLN A 259 5.56 -31.70 -7.67
N LEU A 260 5.64 -32.08 -8.93
CA LEU A 260 5.24 -31.25 -10.06
C LEU A 260 3.84 -31.73 -10.47
N GLU A 261 2.88 -30.82 -10.59
CA GLU A 261 1.50 -31.17 -10.88
C GLU A 261 0.98 -30.35 -12.06
N PHE A 262 0.30 -31.02 -12.99
CA PHE A 262 -0.63 -30.36 -13.91
C PHE A 262 -2.06 -30.70 -13.54
N GLY A 263 -2.90 -29.68 -13.43
CA GLY A 263 -4.34 -29.81 -13.22
C GLY A 263 -5.10 -29.07 -14.32
N GLY A 264 -6.29 -29.51 -14.70
CA GLY A 264 -7.11 -28.67 -15.59
C GLY A 264 -8.33 -29.33 -16.22
N ASP A 265 -9.07 -28.49 -16.94
CA ASP A 265 -10.21 -28.89 -17.74
C ASP A 265 -9.78 -29.72 -18.95
N ASN A 266 -10.47 -30.82 -19.18
CA ASN A 266 -10.04 -31.85 -20.12
C ASN A 266 -9.81 -31.37 -21.56
N LEU A 267 -10.55 -30.37 -22.05
CA LEU A 267 -10.35 -29.85 -23.40
C LEU A 267 -9.01 -29.11 -23.50
N LEU A 268 -8.79 -28.09 -22.67
CA LEU A 268 -7.55 -27.32 -22.70
C LEU A 268 -6.34 -28.15 -22.25
N TYR A 269 -6.53 -29.08 -21.30
CA TYR A 269 -5.50 -30.01 -20.84
C TYR A 269 -4.95 -30.86 -21.98
N GLN A 270 -5.83 -31.45 -22.81
CA GLN A 270 -5.41 -32.27 -23.95
C GLN A 270 -4.70 -31.43 -25.03
N GLU A 271 -5.18 -30.22 -25.31
CA GLU A 271 -4.55 -29.32 -26.27
C GLU A 271 -3.17 -28.82 -25.79
N SER A 272 -3.00 -28.67 -24.48
CA SER A 272 -1.77 -28.20 -23.84
C SER A 272 -0.72 -29.30 -23.63
N ALA A 273 -0.98 -30.56 -24.01
CA ALA A 273 -0.09 -31.69 -23.73
C ALA A 273 1.37 -31.46 -24.17
N SER A 274 1.57 -30.93 -25.38
CA SER A 274 2.92 -30.65 -25.90
C SER A 274 3.64 -29.50 -25.16
N VAL A 275 2.87 -28.53 -24.64
CA VAL A 275 3.39 -27.43 -23.82
C VAL A 275 3.80 -27.99 -22.45
N MET A 276 2.95 -28.79 -21.82
CA MET A 276 3.23 -29.46 -20.54
C MET A 276 4.49 -30.34 -20.62
N ASP A 277 4.63 -31.13 -21.70
CA ASP A 277 5.83 -31.93 -21.95
C ASP A 277 7.08 -31.05 -22.09
N SER A 278 6.96 -29.89 -22.75
CA SER A 278 8.06 -28.94 -22.91
C SER A 278 8.47 -28.33 -21.56
N ILE A 279 7.50 -27.96 -20.71
CA ILE A 279 7.75 -27.49 -19.33
C ILE A 279 8.52 -28.56 -18.55
N ILE A 280 8.03 -29.80 -18.50
CA ILE A 280 8.72 -30.90 -17.79
C ILE A 280 10.12 -31.16 -18.37
N SER A 281 10.26 -31.13 -19.70
CA SER A 281 11.55 -31.36 -20.35
C SER A 281 12.58 -30.27 -20.06
N SER A 282 12.13 -29.09 -19.64
CA SER A 282 12.98 -27.94 -19.27
C SER A 282 13.30 -27.88 -17.77
N PHE A 283 12.56 -28.62 -16.93
CA PHE A 283 12.78 -28.64 -15.48
C PHE A 283 14.17 -29.17 -15.12
N ARG A 284 14.96 -28.44 -14.34
CA ARG A 284 16.25 -28.84 -13.81
C ARG A 284 16.35 -28.45 -12.35
N PHE A 285 16.98 -29.30 -11.55
CA PHE A 285 17.57 -28.86 -10.30
C PHE A 285 18.86 -28.11 -10.57
N ILE A 286 19.09 -27.02 -9.86
CA ILE A 286 20.31 -26.22 -9.91
C ILE A 286 20.92 -26.15 -8.52
N GLU A 287 22.21 -25.87 -8.45
CA GLU A 287 22.85 -25.56 -7.16
C GLU A 287 22.29 -24.24 -6.63
N VAL A 288 22.03 -24.19 -5.33
CA VAL A 288 21.59 -22.97 -4.67
C VAL A 288 22.79 -22.03 -4.56
N LYS A 289 22.57 -20.73 -4.73
CA LYS A 289 23.58 -19.69 -4.45
C LYS A 289 24.12 -19.85 -3.04
N GLU A 290 25.42 -19.60 -2.89
CA GLU A 290 26.09 -19.59 -1.59
C GLU A 290 25.36 -18.65 -0.62
N GLN A 291 25.00 -19.17 0.56
CA GLN A 291 24.37 -18.38 1.61
C GLN A 291 25.42 -17.53 2.31
N LEU A 292 25.34 -16.21 2.14
CA LEU A 292 26.18 -15.24 2.81
C LEU A 292 25.67 -15.01 4.25
N PRO A 293 26.55 -15.06 5.26
CA PRO A 293 26.15 -14.84 6.64
C PRO A 293 25.90 -13.34 6.93
N VAL A 294 24.96 -13.09 7.83
CA VAL A 294 24.75 -11.79 8.47
C VAL A 294 24.80 -11.95 10.00
N GLN A 295 25.56 -11.10 10.68
CA GLN A 295 25.65 -11.02 12.13
C GLN A 295 24.69 -9.93 12.61
N ALA A 296 23.63 -10.35 13.31
CA ALA A 296 22.71 -9.41 13.92
C ALA A 296 23.42 -8.53 14.95
N PRO A 297 23.25 -7.20 14.92
CA PRO A 297 23.81 -6.34 15.93
C PRO A 297 23.10 -6.54 17.27
N VAL A 298 23.79 -6.22 18.36
CA VAL A 298 23.30 -6.43 19.73
C VAL A 298 22.40 -5.30 20.25
N ALA A 299 22.33 -4.17 19.54
CA ALA A 299 21.50 -3.02 19.86
C ALA A 299 21.21 -2.18 18.61
N LYS A 300 20.12 -1.41 18.64
CA LYS A 300 19.86 -0.37 17.62
C LYS A 300 20.91 0.74 17.72
N SER A 301 21.64 1.00 16.63
CA SER A 301 22.73 1.99 16.62
C SER A 301 22.68 2.88 15.38
N ALA A 302 22.52 4.19 15.60
CA ALA A 302 22.64 5.21 14.55
C ALA A 302 24.12 5.54 14.28
N ILE A 303 24.48 5.66 13.01
CA ILE A 303 25.77 6.11 12.50
C ILE A 303 25.57 7.45 11.78
N GLY A 304 26.49 8.41 12.01
CA GLY A 304 26.46 9.71 11.34
C GLY A 304 25.92 10.86 12.21
N ALA A 305 26.58 11.13 13.35
CA ALA A 305 26.08 12.07 14.35
C ALA A 305 26.11 13.57 13.94
N ASP A 306 26.90 13.98 12.93
CA ASP A 306 27.01 15.39 12.53
C ASP A 306 27.22 15.52 11.00
N GLN A 307 26.15 15.90 10.28
CA GLN A 307 26.05 16.23 8.84
C GLN A 307 25.90 15.08 7.82
N ALA A 308 25.14 15.39 6.77
CA ALA A 308 24.96 14.53 5.60
C ALA A 308 26.23 14.48 4.74
N TYR A 309 26.49 13.33 4.11
CA TYR A 309 27.67 13.10 3.30
C TYR A 309 27.38 12.22 2.08
N ASN A 310 28.06 12.49 0.98
CA ASN A 310 27.78 11.84 -0.30
C ASN A 310 28.57 10.53 -0.46
N LEU A 311 27.85 9.46 -0.77
CA LEU A 311 28.37 8.20 -1.26
C LEU A 311 28.41 8.23 -2.79
N THR A 312 29.50 7.74 -3.35
CA THR A 312 29.64 7.47 -4.78
C THR A 312 29.55 5.97 -4.97
N VAL A 313 28.71 5.52 -5.89
CA VAL A 313 28.49 4.10 -6.17
C VAL A 313 28.97 3.80 -7.59
N SER A 314 29.67 2.69 -7.75
CA SER A 314 29.88 2.09 -9.07
C SER A 314 28.72 1.12 -9.29
N TRP A 315 27.71 1.56 -10.04
CA TRP A 315 26.53 0.77 -10.36
C TRP A 315 26.87 -0.43 -11.22
N LEU A 316 26.17 -1.55 -11.01
CA LEU A 316 26.23 -2.70 -11.91
C LEU A 316 25.36 -2.44 -13.15
N ASP A 317 25.65 -3.11 -14.27
CA ASP A 317 24.79 -3.05 -15.46
C ASP A 317 23.52 -3.90 -15.31
N VAL A 318 23.57 -4.92 -14.44
CA VAL A 318 22.47 -5.81 -14.09
C VAL A 318 22.60 -6.13 -12.60
N PRO A 319 21.52 -6.05 -11.80
CA PRO A 319 21.56 -6.45 -10.40
C PRO A 319 21.98 -7.92 -10.27
N GLN A 320 22.78 -8.20 -9.26
CA GLN A 320 23.17 -9.57 -8.93
C GLN A 320 22.34 -10.05 -7.75
N ASP A 321 21.42 -11.01 -7.95
CA ASP A 321 20.72 -11.58 -6.80
C ASP A 321 21.68 -12.38 -5.91
N LEU A 322 21.55 -12.15 -4.62
CA LEU A 322 22.31 -12.74 -3.53
C LEU A 322 21.40 -13.62 -2.68
N ASN A 323 22.03 -14.46 -1.86
CA ASN A 323 21.34 -15.30 -0.89
C ASN A 323 21.96 -15.02 0.48
N PHE A 324 21.18 -14.52 1.43
CA PHE A 324 21.66 -14.21 2.78
C PHE A 324 20.99 -15.09 3.83
N ASN A 325 21.77 -15.53 4.81
CA ASN A 325 21.26 -16.05 6.07
C ASN A 325 21.16 -14.88 7.06
N ASP A 326 20.03 -14.17 7.03
CA ASP A 326 19.81 -12.97 7.84
C ASP A 326 19.05 -13.26 9.16
N PRO A 327 19.74 -13.36 10.31
CA PRO A 327 19.12 -13.67 11.59
C PRO A 327 18.31 -12.52 12.19
N VAL A 328 18.43 -11.29 11.65
CA VAL A 328 17.61 -10.15 12.09
C VAL A 328 16.14 -10.38 11.72
N LEU A 329 15.90 -11.20 10.70
CA LEU A 329 14.65 -11.23 9.95
C LEU A 329 14.03 -12.65 9.84
N THR A 330 14.65 -13.67 10.43
CA THR A 330 14.22 -15.09 10.45
C THR A 330 13.21 -15.45 11.54
N ASP A 331 12.38 -14.50 12.02
CA ASP A 331 11.38 -14.80 13.05
C ASP A 331 10.19 -15.55 12.44
N PRO A 332 9.86 -16.77 12.91
CA PRO A 332 8.70 -17.52 12.43
C PRO A 332 7.34 -16.87 12.76
N ASN A 333 7.31 -15.77 13.51
CA ASN A 333 6.11 -14.95 13.75
C ASN A 333 6.01 -13.74 12.80
N SER A 334 7.01 -13.49 11.96
CA SER A 334 6.97 -12.43 10.95
C SER A 334 6.18 -12.92 9.73
N TYR A 335 5.06 -12.24 9.45
CA TYR A 335 4.20 -12.45 8.29
C TYR A 335 4.89 -11.95 7.03
N ILE A 336 5.90 -12.68 6.54
CA ILE A 336 6.71 -12.32 5.38
C ILE A 336 6.77 -13.50 4.41
N ILE A 337 6.33 -13.24 3.18
CA ILE A 337 6.26 -14.23 2.10
C ILE A 337 7.63 -14.48 1.50
N ARG A 338 8.37 -13.40 1.20
CA ARG A 338 9.60 -13.46 0.39
C ARG A 338 10.51 -12.28 0.68
N ARG A 339 11.81 -12.51 0.60
CA ARG A 339 12.83 -11.46 0.57
C ARG A 339 13.82 -11.67 -0.56
N ASP A 340 13.92 -10.67 -1.42
CA ASP A 340 14.92 -10.68 -2.47
C ASP A 340 16.06 -9.71 -2.14
N TYR A 341 17.29 -10.17 -2.35
CA TYR A 341 18.50 -9.40 -2.10
C TYR A 341 19.22 -9.19 -3.41
N TYR A 342 19.41 -7.94 -3.82
CA TYR A 342 20.09 -7.60 -5.06
C TYR A 342 21.29 -6.72 -4.75
N LYS A 343 22.51 -7.18 -5.09
CA LYS A 343 23.65 -6.28 -5.19
C LYS A 343 23.44 -5.39 -6.41
N VAL A 344 23.49 -4.08 -6.19
CA VAL A 344 23.26 -3.06 -7.22
C VAL A 344 24.50 -2.22 -7.51
N GLY A 345 25.50 -2.25 -6.63
CA GLY A 345 26.76 -1.56 -6.88
C GLY A 345 27.79 -1.70 -5.77
N ASP A 346 28.96 -1.13 -6.01
CA ASP A 346 30.08 -1.07 -5.06
C ASP A 346 30.29 0.38 -4.59
N VAL A 347 30.37 0.62 -3.28
CA VAL A 347 30.60 1.98 -2.74
C VAL A 347 32.08 2.36 -2.89
N GLN A 348 32.34 3.53 -3.48
CA GLN A 348 33.67 3.96 -3.91
C GLN A 348 34.39 4.87 -2.91
N ASN A 349 33.69 5.38 -1.89
CA ASN A 349 34.23 6.40 -0.99
C ASN A 349 33.66 6.30 0.44
N GLY A 350 34.17 7.17 1.31
CA GLY A 350 33.70 7.29 2.69
C GLY A 350 33.99 6.05 3.54
N ARG A 351 33.22 5.88 4.60
CA ARG A 351 33.40 4.78 5.57
C ARG A 351 33.02 3.40 5.02
N TYR A 352 32.29 3.38 3.91
CA TYR A 352 31.79 2.18 3.24
C TYR A 352 32.60 1.83 1.98
N GLN A 353 33.74 2.48 1.75
CA GLN A 353 34.56 2.23 0.56
C GLN A 353 34.92 0.74 0.43
N GLY A 354 34.59 0.14 -0.72
CA GLY A 354 34.81 -1.26 -1.03
C GLY A 354 33.74 -2.21 -0.48
N MET A 355 32.64 -1.70 0.06
CA MET A 355 31.48 -2.47 0.52
C MET A 355 30.38 -2.48 -0.54
N ASP A 356 29.49 -3.47 -0.45
CA ASP A 356 28.41 -3.68 -1.41
C ASP A 356 27.18 -2.84 -1.03
N LEU A 357 26.57 -2.18 -2.01
CA LEU A 357 25.22 -1.62 -1.89
C LEU A 357 24.21 -2.68 -2.33
N ILE A 358 23.29 -3.03 -1.42
CA ILE A 358 22.28 -4.08 -1.60
C ILE A 358 20.89 -3.46 -1.46
N ASN A 359 20.00 -3.79 -2.39
CA ASN A 359 18.57 -3.57 -2.28
C ASN A 359 17.91 -4.84 -1.72
N ILE A 360 17.14 -4.69 -0.64
CA ILE A 360 16.30 -5.75 -0.06
C ILE A 360 14.86 -5.41 -0.40
N LEU A 361 14.17 -6.28 -1.16
CA LEU A 361 12.75 -6.20 -1.44
C LEU A 361 12.01 -7.22 -0.57
N GLU A 362 11.29 -6.75 0.44
CA GLU A 362 10.57 -7.57 1.41
C GLU A 362 9.07 -7.59 1.11
N THR A 363 8.52 -8.77 0.80
CA THR A 363 7.10 -8.97 0.53
C THR A 363 6.41 -9.56 1.76
N PRO A 364 5.52 -8.85 2.45
CA PRO A 364 4.83 -9.37 3.64
C PRO A 364 3.73 -10.38 3.25
N GLU A 365 3.22 -11.15 4.21
CA GLU A 365 2.15 -12.13 4.05
C GLU A 365 0.75 -11.47 4.08
N GLY A 366 -0.10 -11.86 3.14
CA GLY A 366 -1.42 -11.27 2.89
C GLY A 366 -1.41 -10.26 1.74
N PRO A 367 -2.52 -9.52 1.51
CA PRO A 367 -2.60 -8.53 0.44
C PRO A 367 -1.76 -7.31 0.82
N ALA A 368 -0.49 -7.36 0.43
CA ALA A 368 0.38 -6.23 0.30
C ALA A 368 0.62 -5.97 -1.18
N PHE A 369 0.49 -4.70 -1.56
CA PHE A 369 0.42 -4.30 -2.96
C PHE A 369 1.78 -3.95 -3.55
N SER A 370 2.84 -3.89 -2.74
CA SER A 370 4.22 -3.74 -3.21
C SER A 370 5.23 -4.22 -2.17
N PRO A 371 6.41 -4.70 -2.59
CA PRO A 371 7.51 -4.98 -1.70
C PRO A 371 7.96 -3.73 -0.92
N THR A 372 8.35 -3.92 0.32
CA THR A 372 9.02 -2.92 1.14
C THR A 372 10.50 -2.89 0.76
N LEU A 373 11.02 -1.71 0.41
CA LEU A 373 12.43 -1.54 0.05
C LEU A 373 13.28 -1.13 1.26
N TYR A 374 14.38 -1.86 1.48
CA TYR A 374 15.46 -1.44 2.36
C TYR A 374 16.77 -1.40 1.56
N ARG A 375 17.48 -0.26 1.61
CA ARG A 375 18.81 -0.14 1.01
C ARG A 375 19.86 -0.27 2.10
N VAL A 376 20.75 -1.24 1.95
CA VAL A 376 21.75 -1.58 2.97
C VAL A 376 23.15 -1.61 2.39
N ILE A 377 24.12 -1.28 3.21
CA ILE A 377 25.53 -1.57 2.96
C ILE A 377 25.86 -2.92 3.59
N TYR A 378 26.36 -3.85 2.79
CA TYR A 378 26.90 -5.12 3.29
C TYR A 378 28.41 -5.05 3.44
N ASN A 379 28.89 -5.32 4.65
CA ASN A 379 30.31 -5.46 4.94
C ASN A 379 30.69 -6.95 4.98
N PRO A 380 31.30 -7.52 3.93
CA PRO A 380 31.68 -8.93 3.92
C PRO A 380 32.77 -9.29 4.96
N GLY A 381 33.56 -8.30 5.41
CA GLY A 381 34.60 -8.52 6.42
C GLY A 381 34.07 -8.64 7.84
N GLU A 382 32.89 -8.09 8.10
CA GLU A 382 32.20 -8.14 9.40
C GLU A 382 30.91 -8.96 9.33
N GLU A 383 30.54 -9.44 8.14
CA GLU A 383 29.29 -10.13 7.86
C GLU A 383 28.10 -9.31 8.37
N SER A 384 28.06 -7.99 8.13
CA SER A 384 27.08 -7.11 8.77
C SER A 384 26.35 -6.21 7.78
N PHE A 385 25.10 -5.88 8.09
CA PHE A 385 24.31 -4.86 7.38
C PHE A 385 24.34 -3.52 8.12
N THR A 386 24.43 -2.44 7.34
CA THR A 386 24.08 -1.09 7.78
C THR A 386 22.99 -0.52 6.88
N TYR A 387 21.82 -0.26 7.45
CA TYR A 387 20.66 0.29 6.73
C TYR A 387 20.85 1.77 6.45
N LEU A 388 20.53 2.23 5.25
CA LEU A 388 20.55 3.64 4.90
C LEU A 388 19.16 4.23 5.18
N GLU A 389 19.00 4.98 6.28
CA GLU A 389 17.69 5.43 6.78
C GLU A 389 16.92 6.23 5.74
N LYS A 390 17.59 7.13 5.03
CA LYS A 390 16.96 7.96 3.98
C LYS A 390 16.39 7.15 2.82
N TYR A 391 16.98 6.00 2.51
CA TYR A 391 16.65 5.20 1.31
C TYR A 391 15.97 3.88 1.64
N SER A 392 15.54 3.71 2.89
CA SER A 392 14.87 2.51 3.37
C SER A 392 13.48 2.89 3.89
N ALA A 393 12.56 1.93 3.85
CA ALA A 393 11.28 2.06 4.54
C ALA A 393 11.50 2.33 6.05
N ASP A 394 10.47 2.87 6.71
CA ASP A 394 10.55 3.31 8.11
C ASP A 394 11.11 2.19 9.02
N LEU A 395 12.38 2.35 9.39
CA LEU A 395 13.11 1.37 10.19
C LEU A 395 12.56 1.24 11.61
N SER A 396 11.69 2.16 12.06
CA SER A 396 11.06 2.07 13.37
C SER A 396 10.14 0.86 13.53
N TYR A 397 9.63 0.31 12.41
CA TYR A 397 8.83 -0.92 12.39
C TYR A 397 9.65 -2.17 12.69
N LEU A 398 10.95 -2.17 12.42
CA LEU A 398 11.82 -3.29 12.74
C LEU A 398 11.94 -3.43 14.27
N GLN A 399 11.32 -4.47 14.84
CA GLN A 399 11.39 -4.78 16.27
C GLN A 399 12.77 -5.28 16.72
N TYR A 400 13.67 -5.51 15.77
CA TYR A 400 14.99 -6.09 15.99
C TYR A 400 16.09 -5.05 16.22
N SER A 401 17.25 -5.51 16.68
CA SER A 401 18.44 -4.67 16.71
C SER A 401 19.03 -4.60 15.30
N PHE A 402 19.32 -3.38 14.82
CA PHE A 402 19.96 -3.13 13.52
C PHE A 402 20.89 -1.91 13.62
N THR A 403 21.84 -1.82 12.69
CA THR A 403 22.70 -0.65 12.53
C THR A 403 22.19 0.17 11.36
N TYR A 404 22.08 1.48 11.52
CA TYR A 404 21.58 2.36 10.46
C TYR A 404 22.38 3.65 10.36
N ASP A 405 22.53 4.19 9.16
CA ASP A 405 23.15 5.49 8.89
C ASP A 405 22.10 6.51 8.50
N VAL A 406 22.11 7.65 9.21
CA VAL A 406 21.13 8.74 9.07
C VAL A 406 21.62 9.88 8.18
N GLY A 407 22.89 9.85 7.77
CA GLY A 407 23.56 10.95 7.05
C GLY A 407 23.99 10.62 5.62
N ALA A 408 23.95 9.35 5.20
CA ALA A 408 24.34 8.95 3.85
C ALA A 408 23.39 9.52 2.78
N ILE A 409 23.98 10.12 1.74
CA ILE A 409 23.29 10.56 0.52
C ILE A 409 23.93 9.87 -0.69
N ILE A 410 23.13 9.25 -1.54
CA ILE A 410 23.54 8.71 -2.85
C ILE A 410 22.98 9.66 -3.90
N ALA A 411 23.81 10.55 -4.44
CA ALA A 411 23.38 11.64 -5.31
C ALA A 411 22.65 11.14 -6.58
N ASP A 412 23.06 9.99 -7.12
CA ASP A 412 22.44 9.40 -8.31
C ASP A 412 21.01 8.89 -8.06
N LEU A 413 20.60 8.75 -6.79
CA LEU A 413 19.23 8.40 -6.39
C LEU A 413 18.40 9.64 -5.99
N GLU A 414 18.96 10.84 -6.07
CA GLU A 414 18.23 12.11 -5.90
C GLU A 414 17.65 12.55 -7.25
N LEU A 415 16.61 11.84 -7.68
CA LEU A 415 15.94 12.08 -8.94
C LEU A 415 15.17 13.41 -8.91
N PRO A 416 14.98 14.09 -10.04
CA PRO A 416 14.22 15.33 -10.08
C PRO A 416 12.73 15.03 -9.86
N ALA A 417 12.09 15.91 -9.11
CA ALA A 417 10.65 15.86 -8.88
C ALA A 417 9.85 16.13 -10.16
N GLU A 418 10.43 16.80 -11.16
CA GLU A 418 9.77 17.10 -12.43
C GLU A 418 10.67 16.78 -13.62
N ILE A 419 10.08 16.27 -14.70
CA ILE A 419 10.73 15.97 -15.98
C ILE A 419 9.99 16.70 -17.09
N ASP A 420 10.70 17.54 -17.84
CA ASP A 420 10.12 18.23 -18.98
C ASP A 420 9.88 17.25 -20.14
N ILE A 421 8.68 17.29 -20.72
CA ILE A 421 8.37 16.55 -21.95
C ILE A 421 8.80 17.42 -23.15
N PRO A 422 9.58 16.90 -24.12
CA PRO A 422 9.99 17.66 -25.29
C PRO A 422 8.80 18.23 -26.07
N ASP A 423 8.90 19.51 -26.46
CA ASP A 423 7.89 20.22 -27.25
C ASP A 423 6.48 20.29 -26.62
N SER A 424 6.39 20.14 -25.28
CA SER A 424 5.15 20.15 -24.51
C SER A 424 5.22 21.14 -23.34
N GLU A 425 4.09 21.75 -22.99
CA GLU A 425 3.92 22.55 -21.76
C GLU A 425 3.48 21.68 -20.57
N VAL A 426 2.97 20.47 -20.84
CA VAL A 426 2.77 19.41 -19.85
C VAL A 426 4.13 18.80 -19.50
N SER A 427 4.35 18.53 -18.21
CA SER A 427 5.54 17.83 -17.72
C SER A 427 5.13 16.57 -16.96
N LEU A 428 6.12 15.75 -16.58
CA LEU A 428 5.93 14.65 -15.65
C LEU A 428 6.36 15.10 -14.25
N THR A 429 5.65 14.67 -13.22
CA THR A 429 6.02 14.89 -11.83
C THR A 429 6.11 13.58 -11.07
N GLU A 430 7.00 13.52 -10.10
CA GLU A 430 7.35 12.32 -9.35
C GLU A 430 6.12 11.70 -8.68
N GLU A 431 6.02 10.37 -8.75
CA GLU A 431 5.08 9.64 -7.91
C GLU A 431 5.73 9.34 -6.55
N LEU A 432 5.13 9.88 -5.48
CA LEU A 432 5.64 9.72 -4.12
C LEU A 432 5.48 8.27 -3.62
N TYR A 433 4.51 7.52 -4.15
CA TYR A 433 4.23 6.15 -3.75
C TYR A 433 4.23 5.22 -4.96
N SER A 434 5.43 4.89 -5.42
CA SER A 434 5.65 3.88 -6.45
C SER A 434 5.86 2.50 -5.84
N GLU A 435 5.41 1.46 -6.54
CA GLU A 435 5.75 0.08 -6.18
C GLU A 435 7.27 -0.14 -6.24
N ASN A 436 7.86 -0.74 -5.20
CA ASN A 436 9.27 -1.12 -5.24
C ASN A 436 9.42 -2.43 -6.01
N LYS A 437 9.70 -2.31 -7.31
CA LYS A 437 9.97 -3.47 -8.18
C LYS A 437 11.16 -3.19 -9.10
N LEU A 438 11.80 -4.26 -9.56
CA LEU A 438 12.84 -4.17 -10.58
C LEU A 438 12.26 -3.68 -11.89
N PHE A 439 12.98 -2.81 -12.61
CA PHE A 439 12.57 -2.34 -13.93
C PHE A 439 12.41 -3.49 -14.93
N SER A 440 13.26 -4.52 -14.81
CA SER A 440 13.18 -5.75 -15.61
C SER A 440 11.87 -6.54 -15.44
N SER A 441 11.04 -6.21 -14.45
CA SER A 441 9.70 -6.82 -14.28
C SER A 441 8.65 -6.23 -15.23
N ILE A 442 8.88 -5.05 -15.81
CA ILE A 442 7.96 -4.41 -16.73
C ILE A 442 8.06 -5.10 -18.10
N LYS A 443 6.93 -5.60 -18.60
CA LYS A 443 6.86 -6.28 -19.90
C LYS A 443 6.76 -5.27 -21.04
N ASN A 444 7.77 -5.23 -21.90
CA ASN A 444 7.80 -4.41 -23.13
C ASN A 444 7.46 -2.93 -22.92
N PRO A 445 8.14 -2.21 -22.00
CA PRO A 445 7.89 -0.78 -21.81
C PRO A 445 8.18 -0.01 -23.10
N ALA A 446 7.28 0.90 -23.48
CA ALA A 446 7.45 1.74 -24.65
C ALA A 446 8.37 2.92 -24.31
N GLU A 447 9.49 3.07 -25.03
CA GLU A 447 10.36 4.24 -24.90
C GLU A 447 9.65 5.48 -25.45
N LEU A 448 9.51 6.53 -24.62
CA LEU A 448 8.86 7.78 -24.99
C LEU A 448 9.87 8.81 -25.49
N PHE A 449 10.86 9.14 -24.67
CA PHE A 449 11.93 10.08 -24.98
C PHE A 449 13.15 9.86 -24.09
N GLU A 450 14.24 10.58 -24.37
CA GLU A 450 15.47 10.57 -23.57
C GLU A 450 15.69 11.94 -22.94
N ASP A 451 15.68 11.99 -21.61
CA ASP A 451 16.06 13.15 -20.82
C ASP A 451 17.57 13.20 -20.60
N SER A 452 18.15 14.41 -20.64
CA SER A 452 19.60 14.58 -20.57
C SER A 452 20.23 14.29 -19.20
N ALA A 453 19.44 14.35 -18.13
CA ALA A 453 19.89 14.09 -16.76
C ALA A 453 19.53 12.67 -16.28
N LEU A 454 18.38 12.14 -16.72
CA LEU A 454 17.84 10.86 -16.25
C LEU A 454 18.06 9.70 -17.23
N GLY A 455 18.28 9.97 -18.51
CA GLY A 455 18.25 8.96 -19.54
C GLY A 455 16.82 8.71 -20.04
N LYS A 456 16.51 7.45 -20.35
CA LYS A 456 15.26 7.10 -21.05
C LYS A 456 14.04 7.14 -20.13
N VAL A 457 12.96 7.72 -20.64
CA VAL A 457 11.63 7.73 -20.04
C VAL A 457 10.74 6.75 -20.81
N PHE A 458 9.97 5.95 -20.09
CA PHE A 458 9.16 4.88 -20.64
C PHE A 458 7.69 4.98 -20.23
N PHE A 459 6.84 4.27 -20.97
CA PHE A 459 5.44 4.01 -20.65
C PHE A 459 5.21 2.51 -20.46
N ASP A 460 4.68 2.12 -19.30
CA ASP A 460 4.19 0.77 -19.04
C ASP A 460 2.71 0.68 -19.40
N ALA A 461 2.41 0.13 -20.57
CA ALA A 461 1.04 -0.03 -21.08
C ALA A 461 0.20 -1.07 -20.31
N ASN A 462 0.80 -1.87 -19.41
CA ASN A 462 0.02 -2.82 -18.60
C ASN A 462 -0.60 -2.15 -17.37
N GLN A 463 0.03 -1.08 -16.87
CA GLN A 463 -0.41 -0.33 -15.70
C GLN A 463 -0.70 1.14 -16.02
N ASP A 464 -0.59 1.56 -17.29
CA ASP A 464 -0.73 2.95 -17.74
C ASP A 464 0.17 3.94 -16.97
N CYS A 465 1.42 3.55 -16.71
CA CYS A 465 2.35 4.32 -15.88
C CYS A 465 3.48 4.93 -16.70
N PHE A 466 3.85 6.18 -16.39
CA PHE A 466 5.12 6.77 -16.85
C PHE A 466 6.22 6.40 -15.87
N VAL A 467 7.33 5.87 -16.37
CA VAL A 467 8.39 5.30 -15.53
C VAL A 467 9.78 5.62 -16.05
N ILE A 468 10.75 5.62 -15.14
CA ILE A 468 12.17 5.56 -15.44
C ILE A 468 12.81 4.37 -14.72
N GLU A 469 13.95 3.91 -15.25
CA GLU A 469 14.83 2.97 -14.57
C GLU A 469 15.85 3.76 -13.74
N THR A 470 15.87 3.53 -12.42
CA THR A 470 16.87 4.13 -11.54
C THR A 470 18.23 3.44 -11.67
N PRO A 471 19.35 4.07 -11.25
CA PRO A 471 20.67 3.43 -11.30
C PRO A 471 20.79 2.11 -10.53
N ASP A 472 19.93 1.88 -9.52
CA ASP A 472 19.81 0.62 -8.79
C ASP A 472 18.78 -0.35 -9.40
N HIS A 473 18.38 -0.11 -10.66
CA HIS A 473 17.47 -0.91 -11.49
C HIS A 473 16.06 -1.07 -10.93
N LEU A 474 15.60 -0.13 -10.11
CA LEU A 474 14.22 -0.09 -9.65
C LEU A 474 13.39 0.81 -10.57
N VAL A 475 12.09 0.57 -10.53
CA VAL A 475 11.10 1.43 -11.19
C VAL A 475 10.93 2.68 -10.34
N LYS A 476 11.03 3.85 -10.98
CA LYS A 476 10.50 5.09 -10.43
C LYS A 476 9.36 5.58 -11.31
N GLN A 477 8.19 5.78 -10.70
CA GLN A 477 6.98 6.21 -11.39
C GLN A 477 6.84 7.73 -11.38
N TYR A 478 6.16 8.24 -12.41
CA TYR A 478 5.80 9.63 -12.60
C TYR A 478 4.35 9.73 -13.11
N HIS A 479 3.71 10.88 -12.91
CA HIS A 479 2.39 11.18 -13.45
C HIS A 479 2.34 12.52 -14.20
N LEU A 480 1.28 12.73 -14.99
CA LEU A 480 1.13 13.93 -15.81
C LEU A 480 0.85 15.17 -14.95
N LYS A 481 1.76 16.14 -15.01
CA LYS A 481 1.57 17.48 -14.48
C LYS A 481 0.94 18.37 -15.56
N LEU A 482 -0.38 18.49 -15.48
CA LEU A 482 -1.21 19.19 -16.47
C LEU A 482 -1.12 20.70 -16.29
N ASP A 483 -0.88 21.43 -17.38
CA ASP A 483 -0.72 22.89 -17.38
C ASP A 483 -2.05 23.67 -17.45
N PHE A 484 -3.16 22.94 -17.60
CA PHE A 484 -4.55 23.42 -17.50
C PHE A 484 -5.20 23.03 -16.17
N VAL A 485 -4.40 22.67 -15.16
CA VAL A 485 -4.88 22.39 -13.80
C VAL A 485 -4.14 23.31 -12.82
N ASP A 486 -4.87 24.23 -12.20
CA ASP A 486 -4.32 25.10 -11.17
C ASP A 486 -4.35 24.43 -9.79
N ASN A 487 -3.28 24.57 -9.00
CA ASN A 487 -3.18 24.16 -7.60
C ASN A 487 -3.27 22.64 -7.32
N PHE A 488 -2.88 21.79 -8.27
CA PHE A 488 -2.70 20.36 -7.98
C PHE A 488 -1.69 20.17 -6.85
N LYS A 489 -2.06 19.44 -5.79
CA LYS A 489 -1.10 19.06 -4.76
C LYS A 489 -0.86 17.56 -4.81
N GLU A 490 0.41 17.19 -4.69
CA GLU A 490 0.89 15.80 -4.66
C GLU A 490 0.19 14.95 -3.57
N GLU A 491 -0.23 15.60 -2.47
CA GLU A 491 -1.02 14.99 -1.40
C GLU A 491 -2.39 14.44 -1.87
N ASP A 492 -2.98 15.05 -2.90
CA ASP A 492 -4.29 14.67 -3.45
C ASP A 492 -4.24 13.32 -4.21
N TYR A 493 -3.03 12.86 -4.56
CA TYR A 493 -2.80 11.60 -5.28
C TYR A 493 -3.03 10.34 -4.42
N LEU A 494 -2.95 10.49 -3.09
CA LEU A 494 -2.60 9.38 -2.19
C LEU A 494 -3.73 8.41 -1.83
N PHE A 495 -5.01 8.80 -1.95
CA PHE A 495 -6.11 8.00 -1.38
C PHE A 495 -7.35 7.83 -2.24
N GLY A 496 -7.19 7.56 -3.54
CA GLY A 496 -8.29 7.05 -4.38
C GLY A 496 -9.19 8.15 -4.94
N THR A 497 -8.77 8.68 -6.09
CA THR A 497 -9.27 9.83 -6.85
C THR A 497 -8.52 11.12 -6.52
N SER A 498 -7.47 11.40 -7.28
CA SER A 498 -6.86 12.74 -7.36
C SER A 498 -7.92 13.68 -7.91
N SER A 499 -8.53 14.51 -7.06
CA SER A 499 -9.56 15.44 -7.54
C SER A 499 -8.91 16.76 -7.93
N LEU A 500 -9.11 17.16 -9.18
CA LEU A 500 -8.53 18.36 -9.75
C LEU A 500 -9.60 19.13 -10.51
N VAL A 501 -9.48 20.46 -10.55
CA VAL A 501 -10.39 21.32 -11.31
C VAL A 501 -9.68 21.72 -12.60
N PRO A 502 -9.92 21.02 -13.72
CA PRO A 502 -9.32 21.37 -15.00
C PRO A 502 -9.96 22.65 -15.53
N ASP A 503 -9.12 23.58 -15.98
CA ASP A 503 -9.50 24.85 -16.61
C ASP A 503 -9.96 24.60 -18.05
N ILE A 504 -11.24 24.24 -18.15
CA ILE A 504 -11.92 23.90 -19.40
C ILE A 504 -12.99 24.94 -19.68
N GLN A 505 -13.00 25.44 -20.91
CA GLN A 505 -14.10 26.19 -21.48
C GLN A 505 -14.96 25.27 -22.34
N TRP A 506 -16.21 25.05 -21.91
CA TRP A 506 -17.18 24.23 -22.64
C TRP A 506 -17.75 24.99 -23.85
N GLN A 507 -18.31 24.25 -24.81
CA GLN A 507 -18.89 24.83 -26.04
C GLN A 507 -20.09 25.76 -25.77
N ASP A 508 -20.77 25.60 -24.64
CA ASP A 508 -21.84 26.51 -24.20
C ASP A 508 -21.30 27.82 -23.57
N ALA A 509 -19.98 28.02 -23.63
CA ALA A 509 -19.22 29.12 -23.07
C ALA A 509 -19.19 29.19 -21.54
N THR A 510 -19.61 28.12 -20.85
CA THR A 510 -19.38 27.99 -19.41
C THR A 510 -17.96 27.50 -19.13
N THR A 511 -17.44 27.85 -17.96
CA THR A 511 -16.14 27.37 -17.46
C THR A 511 -16.37 26.23 -16.48
N ASN A 512 -15.55 25.20 -16.56
CA ASN A 512 -15.60 24.13 -15.58
C ASN A 512 -15.25 24.65 -14.18
N THR A 513 -16.05 24.24 -13.20
CA THR A 513 -15.77 24.45 -11.77
C THR A 513 -15.86 23.15 -10.99
N ALA A 514 -16.05 22.03 -11.68
CA ALA A 514 -16.17 20.71 -11.07
C ALA A 514 -14.82 20.01 -10.98
N GLU A 515 -14.72 19.14 -10.00
CA GLU A 515 -13.56 18.29 -9.79
C GLU A 515 -13.65 16.99 -10.60
N TYR A 516 -12.53 16.58 -11.17
CA TYR A 516 -12.35 15.34 -11.93
C TYR A 516 -11.11 14.61 -11.45
N THR A 517 -11.01 13.32 -11.75
CA THR A 517 -9.78 12.53 -11.62
C THR A 517 -9.50 11.86 -12.95
N TYR A 518 -8.23 11.70 -13.30
CA TYR A 518 -7.82 10.79 -14.37
C TYR A 518 -7.19 9.50 -13.84
N ASN A 519 -7.24 9.31 -12.52
CA ASN A 519 -6.79 8.09 -11.85
C ASN A 519 -8.03 7.33 -11.42
N GLU A 520 -8.41 6.32 -12.19
CA GLU A 520 -9.55 5.46 -11.86
C GLU A 520 -9.09 4.19 -11.15
N PRO A 521 -9.71 3.81 -10.01
CA PRO A 521 -9.48 2.52 -9.40
C PRO A 521 -10.15 1.44 -10.26
N ILE A 522 -9.36 0.72 -11.07
CA ILE A 522 -9.85 -0.51 -11.70
C ILE A 522 -9.68 -1.65 -10.70
N GLY A 523 -10.73 -1.91 -9.91
CA GLY A 523 -10.78 -3.03 -8.97
C GLY A 523 -10.55 -2.61 -7.51
N GLY A 524 -10.70 -3.57 -6.58
CA GLY A 524 -10.49 -3.35 -5.14
C GLY A 524 -9.13 -2.73 -4.79
N CYS A 525 -8.84 -2.51 -3.51
CA CYS A 525 -7.80 -1.57 -3.05
C CYS A 525 -6.35 -2.02 -3.25
N GLY A 526 -6.04 -2.69 -4.35
CA GLY A 526 -4.76 -3.33 -4.59
C GLY A 526 -4.18 -3.33 -5.99
N THR A 527 -4.96 -3.03 -7.02
CA THR A 527 -4.43 -2.82 -8.37
C THR A 527 -5.03 -1.55 -8.92
N LYS A 528 -4.17 -0.60 -9.27
CA LYS A 528 -4.55 0.63 -9.96
C LYS A 528 -3.73 0.73 -11.22
N ASN A 529 -4.36 1.12 -12.30
CA ASN A 529 -3.61 1.76 -13.37
C ASN A 529 -3.20 3.14 -12.87
N CYS A 530 -1.98 3.57 -13.18
CA CYS A 530 -1.49 4.89 -12.78
C CYS A 530 -2.36 6.00 -13.40
N HIS A 531 -2.85 5.79 -14.63
CA HIS A 531 -3.72 6.72 -15.36
C HIS A 531 -4.85 5.93 -16.03
N ALA A 532 -6.01 6.57 -16.22
CA ALA A 532 -7.12 6.02 -16.99
C ALA A 532 -6.89 6.27 -18.49
N ILE A 533 -5.89 5.58 -19.06
CA ILE A 533 -5.51 5.70 -20.46
C ILE A 533 -6.28 4.68 -21.29
N PHE A 534 -6.72 5.11 -22.47
CA PHE A 534 -7.43 4.30 -23.44
C PHE A 534 -6.81 4.46 -24.81
N THR A 535 -6.86 3.38 -25.59
CA THR A 535 -6.67 3.41 -27.03
C THR A 535 -7.93 3.95 -27.70
N ILE A 536 -7.77 4.54 -28.88
CA ILE A 536 -8.93 5.04 -29.63
C ILE A 536 -9.91 3.92 -30.03
N ASP A 537 -9.40 2.69 -30.22
CA ASP A 537 -10.22 1.53 -30.54
C ASP A 537 -11.10 1.10 -29.35
N GLU A 538 -10.57 1.16 -28.11
CA GLU A 538 -11.35 0.92 -26.88
C GLU A 538 -12.46 1.97 -26.67
N LEU A 539 -12.25 3.18 -27.16
CA LEU A 539 -13.26 4.25 -27.15
C LEU A 539 -14.27 4.14 -28.30
N GLY A 540 -14.14 3.16 -29.20
CA GLY A 540 -15.03 2.95 -30.34
C GLY A 540 -14.66 3.75 -31.60
N GLY A 541 -13.42 4.24 -31.69
CA GLY A 541 -12.89 4.99 -32.82
C GLY A 541 -13.07 6.51 -32.73
N GLU A 542 -12.40 7.27 -33.60
CA GLU A 542 -12.49 8.74 -33.62
C GLU A 542 -13.93 9.25 -33.82
N GLU A 543 -14.76 8.53 -34.56
CA GLU A 543 -16.16 8.87 -34.81
C GLU A 543 -17.05 8.70 -33.57
N ALA A 544 -16.59 7.98 -32.55
CA ALA A 544 -17.32 7.84 -31.28
C ALA A 544 -17.19 9.08 -30.39
N LEU A 545 -16.21 9.94 -30.65
CA LEU A 545 -15.91 11.12 -29.85
C LEU A 545 -16.25 12.41 -30.58
N THR A 546 -16.72 13.41 -29.83
CA THR A 546 -16.91 14.77 -30.33
C THR A 546 -16.20 15.75 -29.42
N VAL A 547 -15.64 16.81 -30.01
CA VAL A 547 -15.12 17.93 -29.24
C VAL A 547 -16.29 18.61 -28.52
N VAL A 548 -16.15 18.88 -27.23
CA VAL A 548 -17.15 19.54 -26.37
C VAL A 548 -16.60 20.75 -25.60
N GLY A 549 -15.29 20.94 -25.61
CA GLY A 549 -14.64 22.06 -24.94
C GLY A 549 -13.18 22.21 -25.35
N GLN A 550 -12.51 23.17 -24.75
CA GLN A 550 -11.06 23.37 -24.88
C GLN A 550 -10.43 23.73 -23.54
N THR A 551 -9.18 23.35 -23.33
CA THR A 551 -8.39 23.80 -22.18
C THR A 551 -8.01 25.27 -22.33
N SER A 552 -7.55 25.93 -21.26
CA SER A 552 -7.04 27.31 -21.31
C SER A 552 -5.82 27.52 -22.22
N LYS A 553 -5.23 26.41 -22.69
CA LYS A 553 -4.08 26.36 -23.59
C LYS A 553 -4.48 26.09 -25.04
N GLY A 554 -5.74 25.71 -25.27
CA GLY A 554 -6.32 25.48 -26.58
C GLY A 554 -6.41 24.01 -27.00
N ASP A 555 -6.07 23.07 -26.11
CA ASP A 555 -6.24 21.64 -26.38
C ASP A 555 -7.71 21.29 -26.43
N SER A 556 -8.08 20.36 -27.31
CA SER A 556 -9.47 19.93 -27.43
C SER A 556 -9.86 18.96 -26.32
N ILE A 557 -11.07 19.11 -25.80
CA ILE A 557 -11.70 18.20 -24.84
C ILE A 557 -12.82 17.45 -25.54
N TYR A 558 -12.89 16.14 -25.32
CA TYR A 558 -13.74 15.21 -26.05
C TYR A 558 -14.71 14.48 -25.12
N GLU A 559 -15.89 14.15 -25.64
CA GLU A 559 -16.88 13.28 -24.99
C GLU A 559 -17.46 12.31 -26.00
N TYR A 560 -18.12 11.25 -25.52
CA TYR A 560 -18.86 10.35 -26.39
C TYR A 560 -19.97 11.09 -27.14
N GLN A 561 -19.98 10.94 -28.46
CA GLN A 561 -21.04 11.48 -29.31
C GLN A 561 -22.38 10.77 -29.03
N ASN A 562 -22.35 9.46 -28.75
CA ASN A 562 -23.54 8.71 -28.34
C ASN A 562 -23.73 8.82 -26.82
N GLN A 563 -24.77 9.53 -26.39
CA GLN A 563 -25.08 9.70 -24.98
C GLN A 563 -25.59 8.42 -24.30
N ASN A 564 -25.99 7.38 -25.06
CA ASN A 564 -26.34 6.05 -24.54
C ASN A 564 -25.15 5.08 -24.71
N ASN A 565 -23.93 5.55 -24.41
CA ASN A 565 -22.74 4.70 -24.44
C ASN A 565 -22.69 3.84 -23.16
N GLU A 566 -22.29 2.58 -23.28
CA GLU A 566 -22.23 1.62 -22.17
C GLU A 566 -21.37 2.12 -20.99
N VAL A 567 -20.28 2.85 -21.26
CA VAL A 567 -19.43 3.46 -20.22
C VAL A 567 -20.19 4.55 -19.45
N LEU A 568 -20.98 5.38 -20.14
CA LEU A 568 -21.79 6.42 -19.50
C LEU A 568 -22.95 5.81 -18.69
N GLU A 569 -23.64 4.80 -19.24
CA GLU A 569 -24.70 4.08 -18.55
C GLU A 569 -24.18 3.37 -17.29
N SER A 570 -23.09 2.61 -17.42
CA SER A 570 -22.46 1.91 -16.30
C SER A 570 -21.96 2.87 -15.22
N THR A 571 -21.33 4.00 -15.59
CA THR A 571 -20.89 5.02 -14.61
C THR A 571 -22.07 5.58 -13.81
N TYR A 572 -23.18 5.89 -14.48
CA TYR A 572 -24.39 6.40 -13.83
C TYR A 572 -25.06 5.36 -12.91
N GLU A 573 -25.09 4.09 -13.31
CA GLU A 573 -25.63 3.00 -12.51
C GLU A 573 -24.73 2.64 -11.32
N TYR A 574 -23.41 2.68 -11.53
CA TYR A 574 -22.41 2.36 -10.51
C TYR A 574 -22.38 3.40 -9.38
N TYR A 575 -22.51 4.68 -9.71
CA TYR A 575 -22.48 5.76 -8.72
C TYR A 575 -23.77 5.88 -7.88
N TYR A 576 -24.92 5.61 -8.47
CA TYR A 576 -26.22 5.88 -7.84
C TYR A 576 -27.00 4.59 -7.53
N ASP A 577 -27.32 4.38 -6.24
CA ASP A 577 -28.37 3.42 -5.86
C ASP A 577 -29.66 3.78 -6.63
N PRO A 578 -30.22 2.87 -7.45
CA PRO A 578 -31.45 3.11 -8.20
C PRO A 578 -32.65 3.50 -7.33
N ASN A 579 -32.55 3.34 -6.00
CA ASN A 579 -33.59 3.66 -5.02
C ASN A 579 -33.28 4.90 -4.16
N ALA A 580 -32.17 5.61 -4.40
CA ALA A 580 -31.79 6.78 -3.62
C ALA A 580 -32.66 8.00 -3.96
N ALA A 581 -33.19 8.67 -2.93
CA ALA A 581 -33.87 9.95 -3.09
C ALA A 581 -32.86 11.05 -3.49
N GLY A 582 -33.13 11.79 -4.57
CA GLY A 582 -32.24 12.84 -5.08
C GLY A 582 -31.30 12.42 -6.21
N LYS A 583 -31.49 11.23 -6.79
CA LYS A 583 -30.80 10.79 -8.01
C LYS A 583 -31.07 11.78 -9.16
N LEU A 584 -30.00 12.31 -9.77
CA LEU A 584 -30.10 13.07 -11.01
C LEU A 584 -30.74 12.19 -12.08
N SER A 585 -31.55 12.75 -12.98
CA SER A 585 -31.94 12.01 -14.19
C SER A 585 -30.70 11.74 -15.06
N TYR A 586 -30.78 10.75 -15.94
CA TYR A 586 -29.68 10.44 -16.85
C TYR A 586 -29.32 11.66 -17.73
N ASP A 587 -30.33 12.39 -18.22
CA ASP A 587 -30.11 13.63 -18.99
C ASP A 587 -29.38 14.70 -18.17
N GLU A 588 -29.71 14.85 -16.87
CA GLU A 588 -29.00 15.77 -15.97
C GLU A 588 -27.59 15.30 -15.64
N PHE A 589 -27.36 13.99 -15.56
CA PHE A 589 -26.03 13.38 -15.41
C PHE A 589 -25.15 13.66 -16.63
N ILE A 590 -25.66 13.43 -17.85
CA ILE A 590 -24.96 13.73 -19.10
C ILE A 590 -24.67 15.23 -19.22
N ALA A 591 -25.65 16.08 -18.93
CA ALA A 591 -25.48 17.54 -18.95
C ALA A 591 -24.47 18.05 -17.89
N ALA A 592 -24.13 17.23 -16.90
CA ALA A 592 -23.15 17.56 -15.88
C ALA A 592 -21.70 17.24 -16.30
N HIS A 593 -21.46 16.77 -17.53
CA HIS A 593 -20.15 16.36 -18.04
C HIS A 593 -19.52 15.31 -17.11
N PRO A 594 -20.06 14.08 -17.06
CA PRO A 594 -19.70 13.12 -16.03
C PRO A 594 -18.31 12.53 -16.22
N LEU A 595 -17.84 12.49 -17.47
CA LEU A 595 -16.49 12.15 -17.85
C LEU A 595 -16.15 12.86 -19.16
N PHE A 596 -14.87 13.11 -19.41
CA PHE A 596 -14.35 13.62 -20.68
C PHE A 596 -13.00 12.96 -21.01
N PHE A 597 -12.51 13.18 -22.22
CA PHE A 597 -11.22 12.69 -22.68
C PHE A 597 -10.34 13.84 -23.17
N TRP A 598 -9.04 13.71 -22.94
CA TRP A 598 -7.98 14.60 -23.46
C TRP A 598 -6.85 13.75 -24.03
N GLN A 599 -6.19 14.23 -25.07
CA GLN A 599 -5.07 13.52 -25.68
C GLN A 599 -3.75 14.04 -25.11
N ASP A 600 -2.94 13.16 -24.53
CA ASP A 600 -1.64 13.53 -23.96
C ASP A 600 -0.59 13.83 -25.06
N PRO A 601 0.59 14.39 -24.71
CA PRO A 601 1.66 14.68 -25.67
C PRO A 601 2.19 13.46 -26.45
N PHE A 602 1.91 12.25 -25.97
CA PHE A 602 2.32 10.98 -26.60
C PHE A 602 1.22 10.38 -27.49
N GLY A 603 0.03 10.98 -27.50
CA GLY A 603 -1.11 10.56 -28.31
C GLY A 603 -2.08 9.63 -27.59
N HIS A 604 -1.90 9.37 -26.29
CA HIS A 604 -2.80 8.53 -25.49
C HIS A 604 -4.08 9.28 -25.13
N TRP A 605 -5.21 8.58 -25.02
CA TRP A 605 -6.47 9.18 -24.59
C TRP A 605 -6.66 9.01 -23.09
N VAL A 606 -6.49 10.11 -22.35
CA VAL A 606 -6.66 10.15 -20.90
C VAL A 606 -8.12 10.45 -20.59
N LYS A 607 -8.79 9.54 -19.88
CA LYS A 607 -10.15 9.75 -19.38
C LYS A 607 -10.12 10.47 -18.05
N PHE A 608 -10.96 11.48 -17.93
CA PHE A 608 -11.22 12.20 -16.69
C PHE A 608 -12.66 11.91 -16.26
N THR A 609 -12.85 11.45 -15.03
CA THR A 609 -14.16 11.18 -14.45
C THR A 609 -14.44 12.16 -13.33
N LYS A 610 -15.62 12.77 -13.36
CA LYS A 610 -16.05 13.75 -12.38
C LYS A 610 -16.18 13.07 -11.02
N THR A 611 -15.50 13.59 -10.00
CA THR A 611 -15.40 12.92 -8.69
C THR A 611 -16.75 12.80 -7.99
N THR A 612 -17.67 13.72 -8.28
CA THR A 612 -19.07 13.62 -7.83
C THR A 612 -19.81 12.43 -8.44
N PHE A 613 -19.26 11.68 -9.38
CA PHE A 613 -19.85 10.44 -9.91
C PHE A 613 -18.98 9.22 -9.60
N MET A 614 -18.10 9.32 -8.61
CA MET A 614 -17.27 8.22 -8.12
C MET A 614 -17.72 7.75 -6.75
N PRO A 615 -17.64 6.45 -6.44
CA PRO A 615 -18.10 5.91 -5.16
C PRO A 615 -17.42 6.64 -3.98
N THR A 616 -18.24 7.14 -3.05
CA THR A 616 -17.82 8.02 -1.94
C THR A 616 -17.14 7.29 -0.77
N VAL A 617 -17.15 5.96 -0.80
CA VAL A 617 -16.54 5.12 0.24
C VAL A 617 -15.82 3.97 -0.47
N GLU A 618 -14.50 4.10 -0.58
CA GLU A 618 -13.63 3.01 -1.01
C GLU A 618 -12.55 2.78 0.03
N CYS A 619 -12.17 1.52 0.14
CA CYS A 619 -11.11 0.98 0.98
C CYS A 619 -11.42 0.91 2.47
N GLY A 620 -11.53 -0.33 2.93
CA GLY A 620 -11.53 -0.57 4.36
C GLY A 620 -10.72 -1.72 4.88
N LYS A 621 -10.05 -2.49 4.02
CA LYS A 621 -9.34 -3.72 4.37
C LYS A 621 -9.91 -4.46 5.60
N PRO A 622 -11.21 -4.85 5.66
CA PRO A 622 -11.63 -5.73 6.74
C PRO A 622 -10.83 -7.04 6.76
N VAL A 623 -10.12 -7.28 7.86
CA VAL A 623 -9.48 -8.58 8.14
C VAL A 623 -10.09 -9.19 9.39
N ILE A 624 -10.27 -10.51 9.40
CA ILE A 624 -10.93 -11.29 10.45
C ILE A 624 -9.96 -12.34 11.00
N TYR A 625 -9.64 -12.26 12.29
CA TYR A 625 -8.86 -13.24 13.04
C TYR A 625 -9.78 -14.13 13.88
N LEU A 626 -9.41 -15.41 14.00
CA LEU A 626 -10.14 -16.41 14.79
C LEU A 626 -9.20 -17.02 15.85
N TYR A 627 -9.55 -16.86 17.12
CA TYR A 627 -8.76 -17.37 18.26
C TYR A 627 -9.59 -18.34 19.13
N PRO A 628 -9.78 -19.60 18.72
CA PRO A 628 -10.45 -20.60 19.54
C PRO A 628 -9.56 -21.08 20.70
N GLU A 629 -10.15 -21.66 21.75
CA GLU A 629 -9.36 -22.20 22.88
C GLU A 629 -8.59 -23.48 22.51
N GLU A 630 -9.12 -24.25 21.55
CA GLU A 630 -8.51 -25.45 20.99
C GLU A 630 -8.68 -25.43 19.46
N LYS A 631 -7.93 -26.28 18.75
CA LYS A 631 -8.07 -26.44 17.30
C LYS A 631 -9.54 -26.73 16.93
N THR A 632 -10.16 -25.86 16.15
CA THR A 632 -11.61 -25.87 15.91
C THR A 632 -11.96 -25.63 14.44
N GLU A 633 -12.94 -26.35 13.92
CA GLU A 633 -13.55 -26.07 12.61
C GLU A 633 -14.52 -24.88 12.71
N VAL A 634 -14.35 -23.88 11.86
CA VAL A 634 -15.10 -22.63 11.89
C VAL A 634 -15.64 -22.28 10.49
N ASN A 635 -16.93 -21.94 10.42
CA ASN A 635 -17.56 -21.31 9.26
C ASN A 635 -17.73 -19.81 9.51
N VAL A 636 -17.32 -18.97 8.55
CA VAL A 636 -17.42 -17.51 8.62
C VAL A 636 -18.17 -16.99 7.39
N ARG A 637 -19.24 -16.21 7.61
CA ARG A 637 -20.06 -15.59 6.57
C ARG A 637 -20.13 -14.09 6.77
N VAL A 638 -19.79 -13.34 5.73
CA VAL A 638 -19.92 -11.88 5.60
C VAL A 638 -20.91 -11.56 4.47
N ASP A 639 -21.73 -10.51 4.63
CA ASP A 639 -22.73 -10.08 3.64
C ASP A 639 -22.73 -8.55 3.42
N PRO A 640 -21.65 -7.96 2.89
CA PRO A 640 -21.59 -6.51 2.70
C PRO A 640 -22.68 -6.05 1.72
N LYS A 641 -23.48 -5.04 2.08
CA LYS A 641 -24.63 -4.65 1.25
C LYS A 641 -24.26 -4.04 -0.11
N GLY A 642 -23.04 -3.50 -0.26
CA GLY A 642 -22.50 -3.10 -1.57
C GLY A 642 -21.91 -4.28 -2.38
N GLY A 643 -21.93 -5.49 -1.83
CA GLY A 643 -21.24 -6.66 -2.37
C GLY A 643 -19.73 -6.59 -2.17
N PHE A 644 -19.04 -7.68 -2.52
CA PHE A 644 -17.59 -7.76 -2.44
C PHE A 644 -16.92 -7.09 -3.64
N SER A 645 -15.78 -6.44 -3.39
CA SER A 645 -14.82 -6.01 -4.41
C SER A 645 -13.60 -6.95 -4.46
N LEU A 646 -13.18 -7.50 -3.32
CA LEU A 646 -12.08 -8.45 -3.21
C LEU A 646 -12.26 -9.35 -1.98
N THR A 647 -11.80 -10.59 -2.03
CA THR A 647 -11.83 -11.52 -0.88
C THR A 647 -10.64 -12.46 -0.94
N GLU A 648 -10.02 -12.74 0.20
CA GLU A 648 -8.97 -13.75 0.34
C GLU A 648 -9.17 -14.56 1.63
N PRO A 649 -9.34 -15.89 1.56
CA PRO A 649 -9.46 -16.72 0.36
C PRO A 649 -10.67 -16.32 -0.51
N GLU A 650 -10.76 -16.87 -1.73
CA GLU A 650 -11.96 -16.71 -2.56
C GLU A 650 -13.23 -17.06 -1.76
N TYR A 651 -14.22 -16.16 -1.77
CA TYR A 651 -15.40 -16.26 -0.92
C TYR A 651 -16.42 -17.28 -1.44
N PRO A 652 -16.66 -18.41 -0.73
CA PRO A 652 -17.59 -19.43 -1.19
C PRO A 652 -19.05 -19.03 -0.98
N GLU A 653 -19.98 -19.63 -1.74
CA GLU A 653 -21.43 -19.40 -1.61
C GLU A 653 -21.94 -19.56 -0.16
N ASN A 654 -21.30 -20.44 0.62
CA ASN A 654 -21.66 -20.72 2.01
C ASN A 654 -20.75 -20.07 3.07
N GLY A 655 -19.90 -19.12 2.66
CA GLY A 655 -18.85 -18.53 3.47
C GLY A 655 -17.62 -19.41 3.60
N TRP A 656 -16.58 -18.88 4.22
CA TRP A 656 -15.32 -19.59 4.42
C TRP A 656 -15.48 -20.72 5.43
N GLN A 657 -14.92 -21.88 5.11
CA GLN A 657 -14.80 -23.01 6.02
C GLN A 657 -13.32 -23.24 6.30
N VAL A 658 -12.89 -23.02 7.54
CA VAL A 658 -11.48 -23.10 7.95
C VAL A 658 -11.31 -23.83 9.29
N THR A 659 -10.17 -24.49 9.45
CA THR A 659 -9.66 -24.94 10.75
C THR A 659 -8.89 -23.80 11.42
N ALA A 660 -9.37 -23.28 12.54
CA ALA A 660 -8.70 -22.23 13.31
C ALA A 660 -7.89 -22.80 14.49
N TYR A 661 -6.73 -22.21 14.77
CA TYR A 661 -5.82 -22.61 15.85
C TYR A 661 -5.76 -21.52 16.94
N PRO A 662 -5.45 -21.87 18.21
CA PRO A 662 -5.41 -20.90 19.30
C PRO A 662 -4.41 -19.74 19.13
N ASP A 663 -3.41 -19.91 18.28
CA ASP A 663 -2.42 -18.88 17.93
C ASP A 663 -2.88 -17.94 16.80
N GLY A 664 -4.11 -18.12 16.29
CA GLY A 664 -4.71 -17.29 15.24
C GLY A 664 -4.46 -17.81 13.82
N ARG A 665 -3.66 -18.85 13.63
CA ARG A 665 -3.47 -19.48 12.31
C ARG A 665 -4.78 -20.10 11.84
N LEU A 666 -5.03 -20.03 10.54
CA LEU A 666 -6.15 -20.66 9.87
C LEU A 666 -5.63 -21.67 8.86
N THR A 667 -6.39 -22.72 8.59
CA THR A 667 -6.12 -23.65 7.50
C THR A 667 -7.41 -23.95 6.74
N ASP A 668 -7.41 -23.87 5.42
CA ASP A 668 -8.57 -24.27 4.62
C ASP A 668 -8.63 -25.79 4.41
N SER A 669 -9.69 -26.28 3.76
CA SER A 669 -9.86 -27.70 3.46
C SER A 669 -8.80 -28.27 2.50
N LYS A 670 -8.06 -27.41 1.79
CA LYS A 670 -6.97 -27.79 0.87
C LYS A 670 -5.61 -27.80 1.58
N GLY A 671 -5.56 -27.41 2.86
CA GLY A 671 -4.33 -27.36 3.65
C GLY A 671 -3.57 -26.03 3.54
N ASN A 672 -4.11 -25.02 2.83
CA ASN A 672 -3.48 -23.70 2.78
C ASN A 672 -3.62 -23.00 4.13
N GLN A 673 -2.56 -22.34 4.57
CA GLN A 673 -2.59 -21.55 5.81
C GLN A 673 -2.84 -20.07 5.51
N TYR A 674 -3.57 -19.41 6.41
CA TYR A 674 -3.84 -17.98 6.34
C TYR A 674 -3.68 -17.34 7.74
N PRO A 675 -3.15 -16.11 7.83
CA PRO A 675 -3.04 -15.39 9.10
C PRO A 675 -4.37 -14.78 9.57
N TYR A 676 -5.30 -14.56 8.63
CA TYR A 676 -6.65 -14.01 8.82
C TYR A 676 -7.49 -14.28 7.56
N LEU A 677 -8.80 -14.02 7.63
CA LEU A 677 -9.69 -13.94 6.46
C LEU A 677 -9.83 -12.48 6.05
N PHE A 678 -9.79 -12.18 4.76
CA PHE A 678 -9.82 -10.82 4.24
C PHE A 678 -11.00 -10.64 3.29
N TRP A 679 -11.69 -9.51 3.42
CA TRP A 679 -12.67 -9.08 2.43
C TRP A 679 -12.60 -7.57 2.24
N GLU A 680 -13.08 -7.12 1.09
CA GLU A 680 -13.40 -5.74 0.79
C GLU A 680 -14.79 -5.68 0.18
N GLY A 681 -15.54 -4.65 0.54
CA GLY A 681 -16.87 -4.42 0.00
C GLY A 681 -16.96 -3.06 -0.68
N ARG A 682 -17.88 -2.96 -1.64
CA ARG A 682 -18.23 -1.66 -2.20
C ARG A 682 -18.90 -0.84 -1.10
N GLY A 683 -18.41 0.38 -0.89
CA GLY A 683 -18.94 1.22 0.17
C GLY A 683 -20.39 1.61 -0.09
N ILE A 684 -21.13 1.79 1.01
CA ILE A 684 -22.50 2.28 1.01
C ILE A 684 -22.56 3.47 1.94
N ASN A 685 -23.29 4.52 1.57
CA ASN A 685 -23.37 5.73 2.39
C ASN A 685 -24.00 5.42 3.75
N TYR A 686 -23.33 5.84 4.83
CA TYR A 686 -23.86 5.84 6.19
C TYR A 686 -23.59 7.19 6.86
N THR A 687 -24.33 7.50 7.93
CA THR A 687 -24.12 8.74 8.67
C THR A 687 -22.88 8.60 9.58
N ILE A 688 -21.85 9.40 9.31
CA ILE A 688 -20.63 9.42 10.13
C ILE A 688 -20.98 9.82 11.56
N PRO A 689 -20.42 9.13 12.58
CA PRO A 689 -20.49 9.59 13.95
C PRO A 689 -19.92 11.00 14.11
N LYS A 690 -20.70 11.93 14.69
CA LYS A 690 -20.22 13.29 15.04
C LYS A 690 -19.30 13.32 16.26
N GLN A 691 -19.10 12.18 16.91
CA GLN A 691 -18.21 12.01 18.05
C GLN A 691 -16.93 11.34 17.57
N GLY A 692 -15.79 11.74 18.10
CA GLY A 692 -14.49 11.21 17.68
C GLY A 692 -13.34 11.98 18.31
N PHE A 693 -12.21 11.99 17.61
CA PHE A 693 -10.96 12.56 18.06
C PHE A 693 -10.40 13.44 16.94
N VAL A 694 -9.81 14.57 17.29
CA VAL A 694 -8.99 15.34 16.37
C VAL A 694 -7.54 15.18 16.76
N VAL A 695 -6.74 14.63 15.85
CA VAL A 695 -5.38 14.16 16.08
C VAL A 695 -4.45 14.91 15.14
N ALA A 696 -3.36 15.48 15.66
CA ALA A 696 -2.33 16.08 14.81
C ALA A 696 -1.55 14.99 14.07
N LYS A 697 -1.08 15.26 12.84
CA LYS A 697 -0.27 14.34 12.02
C LYS A 697 0.82 13.60 12.81
N ALA A 698 1.65 14.35 13.52
CA ALA A 698 2.76 13.81 14.33
C ALA A 698 2.32 12.94 15.51
N GLN A 699 1.02 12.89 15.83
CA GLN A 699 0.44 12.14 16.95
C GLN A 699 -0.42 10.97 16.47
N VAL A 700 -0.59 10.77 15.15
CA VAL A 700 -1.42 9.67 14.61
C VAL A 700 -0.91 8.30 15.07
N LYS A 701 0.37 8.00 14.87
CA LYS A 701 0.95 6.68 15.22
C LYS A 701 0.77 6.37 16.72
N PRO A 702 1.16 7.24 17.66
CA PRO A 702 0.97 6.91 19.06
C PRO A 702 -0.52 6.97 19.50
N PHE A 703 -1.35 7.82 18.88
CA PHE A 703 -2.80 7.83 19.13
C PHE A 703 -3.44 6.49 18.73
N LEU A 704 -3.16 5.98 17.53
CA LEU A 704 -3.70 4.70 17.08
C LEU A 704 -3.15 3.55 17.95
N SER A 705 -1.87 3.57 18.27
CA SER A 705 -1.27 2.57 19.16
C SER A 705 -1.98 2.50 20.52
N GLU A 706 -2.41 3.64 21.08
CA GLU A 706 -3.19 3.68 22.32
C GLU A 706 -4.64 3.23 22.10
N LYS A 707 -5.33 3.83 21.11
CA LYS A 707 -6.78 3.63 20.92
C LYS A 707 -7.15 2.25 20.43
N LEU A 708 -6.32 1.60 19.60
CA LEU A 708 -6.58 0.25 19.14
C LEU A 708 -6.52 -0.76 20.31
N ILE A 709 -5.58 -0.58 21.24
CA ILE A 709 -5.53 -1.38 22.49
C ILE A 709 -6.76 -1.11 23.34
N GLU A 710 -7.18 0.15 23.50
CA GLU A 710 -8.41 0.49 24.22
C GLU A 710 -9.67 -0.09 23.56
N LEU A 711 -9.69 -0.23 22.23
CA LEU A 711 -10.75 -0.88 21.45
C LEU A 711 -10.69 -2.42 21.52
N GLY A 712 -9.63 -2.96 22.12
CA GLY A 712 -9.48 -4.37 22.42
C GLY A 712 -8.61 -5.15 21.46
N LEU A 713 -7.90 -4.49 20.52
CA LEU A 713 -6.89 -5.14 19.67
C LEU A 713 -5.64 -5.50 20.49
N ASN A 714 -4.95 -6.56 20.09
CA ASN A 714 -3.66 -6.93 20.67
C ASN A 714 -2.50 -6.23 19.94
N GLU A 715 -1.26 -6.47 20.39
CA GLU A 715 -0.06 -5.84 19.81
C GLU A 715 0.10 -6.16 18.31
N LYS A 716 -0.10 -7.43 17.92
CA LYS A 716 0.02 -7.88 16.53
C LYS A 716 -1.03 -7.22 15.63
N GLU A 717 -2.31 -7.31 16.02
CA GLU A 717 -3.43 -6.73 15.25
C GLU A 717 -3.31 -5.22 15.15
N SER A 718 -2.86 -4.55 16.22
CA SER A 718 -2.65 -3.10 16.22
C SER A 718 -1.49 -2.71 15.31
N ALA A 719 -0.41 -3.49 15.27
CA ALA A 719 0.69 -3.28 14.35
C ALA A 719 0.22 -3.37 12.89
N GLU A 720 -0.46 -4.47 12.52
CA GLU A 720 -0.96 -4.67 11.15
C GLU A 720 -2.00 -3.59 10.74
N PHE A 721 -2.86 -3.16 11.67
CA PHE A 721 -3.77 -2.04 11.45
C PHE A 721 -2.99 -0.74 11.17
N MET A 722 -1.99 -0.44 11.99
CA MET A 722 -1.19 0.78 11.87
C MET A 722 -0.31 0.77 10.62
N ASP A 723 0.26 -0.37 10.25
CA ASP A 723 1.06 -0.53 9.02
C ASP A 723 0.24 -0.15 7.80
N PHE A 724 -1.06 -0.49 7.79
CA PHE A 724 -1.94 -0.12 6.71
C PHE A 724 -2.41 1.34 6.78
N TRP A 725 -2.83 1.84 7.94
CA TRP A 725 -3.54 3.13 8.05
C TRP A 725 -2.65 4.34 8.40
N VAL A 726 -1.56 4.17 9.16
CA VAL A 726 -0.68 5.29 9.56
C VAL A 726 -0.05 5.98 8.34
N PRO A 727 0.48 5.27 7.33
CA PRO A 727 1.00 5.91 6.12
C PRO A 727 -0.09 6.71 5.40
N LYS A 728 -1.37 6.36 5.60
CA LYS A 728 -2.51 7.01 4.96
C LYS A 728 -2.94 8.33 5.62
N MET A 729 -2.37 8.63 6.78
CA MET A 729 -2.73 9.78 7.60
C MET A 729 -1.54 10.74 7.76
N GLN A 730 -0.80 10.94 6.66
CA GLN A 730 0.38 11.81 6.62
C GLN A 730 0.24 13.04 5.72
N ASP A 731 -0.87 13.22 5.02
CA ASP A 731 -1.15 14.41 4.23
C ASP A 731 -1.41 15.67 5.11
N GLN A 732 -2.62 15.82 5.66
CA GLN A 732 -3.04 17.02 6.38
C GLN A 732 -2.43 17.17 7.79
N PRO A 733 -2.38 18.40 8.34
CA PRO A 733 -1.84 18.67 9.68
C PRO A 733 -2.68 18.06 10.81
N TYR A 734 -3.97 17.81 10.57
CA TYR A 734 -4.89 17.21 11.51
C TYR A 734 -5.77 16.15 10.83
N TYR A 735 -6.31 15.24 11.64
CA TYR A 735 -7.27 14.22 11.22
C TYR A 735 -8.39 14.15 12.22
N PHE A 736 -9.63 14.18 11.75
CA PHE A 736 -10.74 13.66 12.54
C PHE A 736 -10.73 12.14 12.42
N VAL A 737 -10.79 11.45 13.55
CA VAL A 737 -10.84 9.99 13.62
C VAL A 737 -12.02 9.60 14.48
N THR A 738 -12.85 8.71 13.97
CA THR A 738 -13.91 8.06 14.71
C THR A 738 -13.92 6.56 14.45
N PHE A 739 -14.75 5.84 15.20
CA PHE A 739 -14.93 4.41 15.02
C PHE A 739 -16.42 4.16 14.85
N VAL A 740 -16.78 3.51 13.75
CA VAL A 740 -18.17 3.24 13.38
C VAL A 740 -18.83 2.40 14.47
N ASN A 741 -20.05 2.79 14.84
CA ASN A 741 -20.79 2.06 15.84
C ASN A 741 -21.04 0.62 15.37
N GLN A 742 -20.78 -0.36 16.24
CA GLN A 742 -21.00 -1.78 15.99
C GLN A 742 -22.37 -2.08 15.34
N ALA A 743 -23.45 -1.50 15.87
CA ALA A 743 -24.80 -1.76 15.36
C ALA A 743 -25.04 -1.21 13.95
N VAL A 744 -24.31 -0.15 13.58
CA VAL A 744 -24.30 0.36 12.19
C VAL A 744 -23.48 -0.60 11.34
N PHE A 745 -22.27 -0.94 11.75
CA PHE A 745 -21.39 -1.81 10.97
C PHE A 745 -22.00 -3.21 10.73
N ASP A 746 -22.69 -3.78 11.72
CA ASP A 746 -23.42 -5.04 11.59
C ASP A 746 -24.59 -4.97 10.58
N GLN A 747 -25.13 -3.79 10.30
CA GLN A 747 -26.13 -3.59 9.24
C GLN A 747 -25.47 -3.46 7.86
N LEU A 748 -24.35 -2.75 7.80
CA LEU A 748 -23.63 -2.51 6.54
C LEU A 748 -22.94 -3.79 6.02
N ALA A 749 -22.37 -4.58 6.93
CA ALA A 749 -21.70 -5.83 6.65
C ALA A 749 -21.95 -6.83 7.80
N PRO A 750 -23.08 -7.55 7.77
CA PRO A 750 -23.37 -8.59 8.75
C PRO A 750 -22.29 -9.67 8.75
N LEU A 751 -21.82 -10.03 9.94
CA LEU A 751 -20.85 -11.11 10.19
C LEU A 751 -21.53 -12.25 10.97
N LYS A 752 -21.40 -13.48 10.49
CA LYS A 752 -21.87 -14.69 11.17
C LYS A 752 -20.75 -15.72 11.25
N VAL A 753 -20.46 -16.19 12.46
CA VAL A 753 -19.43 -17.20 12.73
C VAL A 753 -20.07 -18.43 13.38
N THR A 754 -19.61 -19.64 13.03
CA THR A 754 -20.09 -20.91 13.59
C THR A 754 -18.91 -21.86 13.83
N PRO A 755 -18.66 -22.39 15.04
CA PRO A 755 -19.45 -22.21 16.26
C PRO A 755 -19.52 -20.74 16.72
N GLU A 756 -20.55 -20.41 17.49
CA GLU A 756 -20.76 -19.03 17.95
C GLU A 756 -19.60 -18.63 18.88
N PRO A 757 -18.91 -17.51 18.60
CA PRO A 757 -17.81 -17.05 19.44
C PRO A 757 -18.32 -16.45 20.74
N ASP A 758 -17.54 -16.60 21.80
CA ASP A 758 -17.79 -16.00 23.11
C ASP A 758 -17.56 -14.48 23.10
N THR A 759 -16.63 -14.02 22.26
CA THR A 759 -16.27 -12.60 22.13
C THR A 759 -16.14 -12.22 20.65
N VAL A 760 -16.80 -11.13 20.23
CA VAL A 760 -16.61 -10.50 18.92
C VAL A 760 -16.18 -9.06 19.11
N ILE A 761 -15.05 -8.68 18.50
CA ILE A 761 -14.49 -7.33 18.52
C ILE A 761 -14.44 -6.85 17.07
N ARG A 762 -15.26 -5.86 16.68
CA ARG A 762 -15.15 -5.24 15.34
C ARG A 762 -14.74 -3.78 15.47
N VAL A 763 -13.63 -3.42 14.85
CA VAL A 763 -13.09 -2.05 14.86
C VAL A 763 -13.04 -1.52 13.44
N PHE A 764 -13.95 -0.61 13.12
CA PHE A 764 -13.98 0.03 11.81
C PHE A 764 -13.70 1.52 11.99
N MET A 765 -12.50 1.95 11.62
CA MET A 765 -12.07 3.34 11.74
C MET A 765 -12.62 4.16 10.59
N ASP A 766 -13.20 5.31 10.86
CA ASP A 766 -13.55 6.29 9.84
C ASP A 766 -12.74 7.55 10.14
N TYR A 767 -11.95 8.02 9.17
CA TYR A 767 -11.15 9.22 9.35
C TYR A 767 -11.34 10.21 8.20
N GLN A 768 -11.22 11.48 8.55
CA GLN A 768 -11.30 12.60 7.63
C GLN A 768 -10.07 13.51 7.81
N PRO A 769 -9.34 13.83 6.74
CA PRO A 769 -8.24 14.79 6.80
C PRO A 769 -8.75 16.20 7.07
N LEU A 770 -8.01 16.99 7.85
CA LEU A 770 -8.40 18.33 8.28
C LEU A 770 -7.25 19.34 8.13
N ALA A 771 -7.50 20.41 7.39
CA ALA A 771 -6.56 21.54 7.28
C ALA A 771 -6.37 22.30 8.63
N ALA A 772 -7.34 22.19 9.55
CA ALA A 772 -7.31 22.79 10.88
C ALA A 772 -8.08 21.93 11.88
N PRO A 773 -7.79 22.00 13.19
CA PRO A 773 -8.45 21.12 14.14
C PRO A 773 -9.91 21.52 14.37
N LEU A 774 -10.81 20.53 14.44
CA LEU A 774 -12.24 20.69 14.69
C LEU A 774 -12.61 20.37 16.15
N SER A 775 -13.56 21.11 16.75
CA SER A 775 -14.07 20.74 18.07
C SER A 775 -15.10 19.62 17.92
N VAL A 776 -14.76 18.46 18.48
CA VAL A 776 -15.62 17.27 18.45
C VAL A 776 -15.87 16.77 19.86
N GLU A 777 -17.07 16.23 20.07
CA GLU A 777 -17.39 15.50 21.30
C GLU A 777 -16.58 14.19 21.33
N PRO A 778 -15.81 13.92 22.39
CA PRO A 778 -15.00 12.71 22.45
C PRO A 778 -15.84 11.44 22.37
N LEU A 779 -15.42 10.51 21.50
CA LEU A 779 -15.99 9.17 21.46
C LEU A 779 -15.61 8.41 22.73
N LYS A 780 -16.59 7.82 23.41
CA LYS A 780 -16.34 6.97 24.59
C LYS A 780 -15.99 5.57 24.14
N ILE A 781 -14.75 5.16 24.39
CA ILE A 781 -14.26 3.81 24.12
C ILE A 781 -14.38 2.97 25.40
N SER A 782 -14.79 1.73 25.25
CA SER A 782 -14.80 0.73 26.32
C SER A 782 -14.07 -0.51 25.86
N THR A 783 -13.06 -0.94 26.61
CA THR A 783 -12.25 -2.10 26.25
C THR A 783 -13.02 -3.40 26.43
N PRO A 784 -13.27 -4.16 25.36
CA PRO A 784 -13.89 -5.47 25.47
C PRO A 784 -12.93 -6.47 26.12
N ALA A 785 -13.46 -7.37 26.95
CA ALA A 785 -12.66 -8.45 27.54
C ALA A 785 -12.66 -9.66 26.59
N ARG A 786 -11.48 -10.13 26.19
CA ARG A 786 -11.31 -11.37 25.42
C ARG A 786 -11.55 -12.58 26.31
N LYS A 787 -12.61 -13.34 26.04
CA LYS A 787 -12.97 -14.56 26.78
C LYS A 787 -13.36 -15.65 25.80
N GLY A 788 -12.92 -16.88 26.05
CA GLY A 788 -13.24 -18.04 25.23
C GLY A 788 -12.85 -17.85 23.77
N PHE A 789 -13.63 -18.43 22.86
CA PHE A 789 -13.44 -18.25 21.42
C PHE A 789 -13.66 -16.78 21.04
N THR A 790 -12.57 -16.12 20.63
CA THR A 790 -12.57 -14.70 20.28
C THR A 790 -12.41 -14.50 18.78
N VAL A 791 -13.29 -13.69 18.20
CA VAL A 791 -13.21 -13.20 16.81
C VAL A 791 -12.90 -11.71 16.82
N VAL A 792 -11.90 -11.31 16.04
CA VAL A 792 -11.53 -9.90 15.88
C VAL A 792 -11.64 -9.55 14.41
N GLU A 793 -12.37 -8.49 14.10
CA GLU A 793 -12.34 -7.88 12.78
C GLU A 793 -11.89 -6.43 12.90
N TRP A 794 -10.98 -5.99 12.04
CA TRP A 794 -10.70 -4.57 11.93
C TRP A 794 -10.65 -4.12 10.48
N GLY A 795 -10.98 -2.85 10.25
CA GLY A 795 -10.97 -2.20 8.96
C GLY A 795 -11.09 -0.68 9.12
N GLY A 796 -11.33 0.03 8.02
CA GLY A 796 -11.60 1.45 8.09
C GLY A 796 -12.17 2.06 6.81
N ALA A 797 -12.23 3.38 6.75
CA ALA A 797 -12.62 4.13 5.57
C ALA A 797 -11.97 5.51 5.64
N LEU A 798 -11.56 6.02 4.48
CA LEU A 798 -11.30 7.43 4.31
C LEU A 798 -12.61 8.10 3.91
N HIS A 799 -13.04 9.09 4.68
CA HIS A 799 -14.14 9.97 4.30
C HIS A 799 -13.59 11.26 3.70
N ARG A 800 -14.12 11.63 2.53
CA ARG A 800 -13.75 12.85 1.80
C ARG A 800 -14.75 13.96 2.08
#